data_AF-A0A9P6Q3Y8-F1
#
_entry.id   AF-A0A9P6Q3Y8-F1
#
_cell.length_a   1.000
_cell.length_b   1.000
_cell.length_c   1.000
_cell.angle_alpha   90.00
_cell.angle_beta   90.00
_cell.angle_gamma   90.00
#
_symmetry.space_group_name_H-M   'P 1'
#
loop_
_entity.id
_entity.type
_entity.pdbx_description
1 polymer ?
#
loop_
_entity_poly.entity_id
_entity_poly.type
_entity_poly.pdbx_seq_one_letter_code
_entity_poly.pdbx_strand_id
1 'polypeptide(L)'
;MASMQQPPQLDGVKHILLVMSGKGGVGKSSVTTQLALTLVARGKKVGVLDIDLCGPSIPRMLGLDGKGIHQSSAGWVPVFADENKKLCCMSIGFMLENKDDSVVWRGPKKTAMIRQFLTDTCWGELDYLIIDTPPGTSDENISIVEHLKGFDPDGVVLVTTPQAVALADVRKQIGFCRQVGVPVLGLVENMSGYICPHCSECNNLFSSGGGETMAEEFAINFLGRVPIDPTLTMMDTQLVTQFQSSSLFPVFEKITERVEAFGIERHPTEAAHPPATSLHKRNSLKLPKRISSSSLLPSNYTNKKPTFSSTSSSSNSKRHQRSIASKHASKSRLASVAQFFSIENVMALKDNIMARKGYWLRNAAILVFGLTVFFLVMVPRNQKRAIPTTQLNRDQDILMRPWPKDITSDHCTLAHPGRPLIQYVLMVDAGSTGSRIHVYKFNYCKATPELEGEIFEHLEPGLSSYDNDAEGAAESLDPLLKLALKTVPSFLHTSTPIAVKATAGLRKLGDEKSDRILAAVRDRLEDHYPFPIIAEDGVVVMEGADEVNYLLDRFNSLNKKPTVAILDLGGGSTQVVFEPKLVGGHSIAQGTHRYPLQFNGNDYILFQHSYLGYGLMEARNQVNEYVAKYPIAPPAGIELGPHEVAHPCLTVRSRVHHQTVDGRDVTLVGTSDQGGQCRKIVEAIFNKEAACHLNPCSFNGVYQPSFRDSFTQNDIYAFSFFFDRTAPFRLGEAVTTQEMTILELEELTDRVCKADEDNFVGFKGQAEAEKAVLKNELCMDLSYIYGLLEFGYGIPKERKIKLAKKIKDYETGWCLGASIRVLEERDWYQIA
;
A
#
# COMPACT_ATOMS: atom_id res chain seq x y z
N MET A 1 49.30 -10.34 -23.84
CA MET A 1 49.12 -11.81 -23.99
C MET A 1 47.71 -12.06 -24.52
N ALA A 2 47.43 -13.26 -25.04
CA ALA A 2 46.15 -13.58 -25.68
C ALA A 2 44.99 -13.71 -24.67
N SER A 3 43.77 -13.74 -25.19
CA SER A 3 42.53 -13.98 -24.47
C SER A 3 42.50 -15.32 -23.74
N MET A 4 42.05 -15.31 -22.49
CA MET A 4 41.42 -16.47 -21.86
C MET A 4 39.95 -16.14 -21.60
N GLN A 5 39.14 -16.24 -22.66
CA GLN A 5 37.72 -16.49 -22.47
C GLN A 5 37.60 -17.93 -21.99
N GLN A 6 37.14 -18.15 -20.76
CA GLN A 6 36.53 -19.43 -20.44
C GLN A 6 35.16 -19.49 -21.15
N PRO A 7 34.73 -20.69 -21.61
CA PRO A 7 33.45 -20.83 -22.28
C PRO A 7 32.30 -20.49 -21.31
N PRO A 8 31.12 -20.14 -21.82
CA PRO A 8 29.91 -20.16 -21.03
C PRO A 8 29.59 -21.60 -20.58
N GLN A 9 29.53 -21.84 -19.28
CA GLN A 9 29.31 -23.16 -18.69
C GLN A 9 27.89 -23.75 -18.94
N LEU A 10 27.05 -23.02 -19.69
CA LEU A 10 25.70 -23.39 -20.13
C LEU A 10 25.62 -23.83 -21.60
N ASP A 11 26.69 -23.72 -22.40
CA ASP A 11 26.67 -24.03 -23.85
C ASP A 11 26.23 -25.47 -24.18
N GLY A 12 26.34 -26.40 -23.22
CA GLY A 12 25.88 -27.80 -23.33
C GLY A 12 24.42 -28.03 -22.94
N VAL A 13 23.65 -26.98 -22.63
CA VAL A 13 22.24 -27.04 -22.20
C VAL A 13 21.32 -26.68 -23.38
N LYS A 14 20.41 -27.60 -23.76
CA LYS A 14 19.53 -27.39 -24.93
C LYS A 14 18.28 -26.54 -24.63
N HIS A 15 17.75 -26.64 -23.42
CA HIS A 15 16.53 -25.95 -22.99
C HIS A 15 16.69 -25.43 -21.55
N ILE A 16 16.24 -24.21 -21.28
CA ILE A 16 16.31 -23.54 -19.97
C ILE A 16 14.91 -23.10 -19.54
N LEU A 17 14.35 -23.80 -18.55
CA LEU A 17 13.00 -23.58 -18.02
C LEU A 17 13.07 -22.94 -16.63
N LEU A 18 12.40 -21.80 -16.43
CA LEU A 18 12.25 -21.18 -15.11
C LEU A 18 10.93 -21.59 -14.49
N VAL A 19 10.91 -21.97 -13.20
CA VAL A 19 9.69 -22.30 -12.45
C VAL A 19 9.50 -21.25 -11.35
N MET A 20 8.44 -20.45 -11.48
CA MET A 20 8.19 -19.28 -10.62
C MET A 20 6.80 -19.33 -9.97
N SER A 21 6.65 -18.68 -8.82
CA SER A 21 5.34 -18.44 -8.19
C SER A 21 5.24 -17.03 -7.63
N GLY A 22 4.02 -16.48 -7.54
CA GLY A 22 3.79 -15.18 -6.89
C GLY A 22 3.85 -15.22 -5.36
N LYS A 23 3.66 -16.40 -4.76
CA LYS A 23 3.63 -16.66 -3.31
C LYS A 23 4.52 -17.85 -2.95
N GLY A 24 5.07 -17.82 -1.74
CA GLY A 24 5.65 -19.00 -1.09
C GLY A 24 4.55 -20.02 -0.73
N GLY A 25 4.94 -21.27 -0.46
CA GLY A 25 4.00 -22.32 -0.01
C GLY A 25 3.14 -22.97 -1.10
N VAL A 26 3.03 -22.42 -2.32
CA VAL A 26 2.21 -22.98 -3.42
C VAL A 26 2.75 -24.27 -4.06
N GLY A 27 3.78 -24.89 -3.46
CA GLY A 27 4.41 -26.12 -3.97
C GLY A 27 5.20 -25.96 -5.27
N LYS A 28 5.68 -24.75 -5.57
CA LYS A 28 6.59 -24.43 -6.70
C LYS A 28 7.72 -25.46 -6.87
N SER A 29 8.54 -25.64 -5.84
CA SER A 29 9.68 -26.58 -5.83
C SER A 29 9.27 -28.05 -5.99
N SER A 30 8.03 -28.37 -5.61
CA SER A 30 7.43 -29.69 -5.86
C SER A 30 7.12 -29.88 -7.35
N VAL A 31 6.52 -28.87 -8.00
CA VAL A 31 6.30 -28.85 -9.46
C VAL A 31 7.64 -28.91 -10.21
N THR A 32 8.65 -28.15 -9.79
CA THR A 32 10.03 -28.21 -10.32
C THR A 32 10.59 -29.64 -10.26
N THR A 33 10.50 -30.28 -9.09
CA THR A 33 10.99 -31.65 -8.86
C THR A 33 10.24 -32.67 -9.72
N GLN A 34 8.91 -32.59 -9.76
CA GLN A 34 8.05 -33.54 -10.48
C GLN A 34 8.19 -33.39 -12.01
N LEU A 35 8.39 -32.18 -12.52
CA LEU A 35 8.73 -31.91 -13.91
C LEU A 35 10.10 -32.51 -14.29
N ALA A 36 11.11 -32.32 -13.44
CA ALA A 36 12.45 -32.90 -13.63
C ALA A 36 12.40 -34.44 -13.71
N LEU A 37 11.71 -35.07 -12.76
CA LEU A 37 11.56 -36.53 -12.72
C LEU A 37 10.80 -37.08 -13.93
N THR A 38 9.81 -36.34 -14.44
CA THR A 38 9.08 -36.72 -15.67
C THR A 38 9.96 -36.70 -16.91
N LEU A 39 10.80 -35.68 -17.05
CA LEU A 39 11.75 -35.58 -18.17
C LEU A 39 12.84 -36.67 -18.11
N VAL A 40 13.35 -36.99 -16.91
CA VAL A 40 14.29 -38.11 -16.70
C VAL A 40 13.64 -39.47 -17.01
N ALA A 41 12.38 -39.66 -16.61
CA ALA A 41 11.56 -40.83 -16.95
C ALA A 41 11.33 -40.96 -18.47
N ARG A 42 11.12 -39.83 -19.18
CA ARG A 42 11.10 -39.73 -20.66
C ARG A 42 12.50 -39.81 -21.29
N GLY A 43 13.52 -40.19 -20.51
CA GLY A 43 14.86 -40.56 -20.95
C GLY A 43 15.87 -39.42 -21.02
N LYS A 44 15.43 -38.16 -20.87
CA LYS A 44 16.24 -36.94 -20.98
C LYS A 44 17.31 -36.85 -19.87
N LYS A 45 18.34 -36.03 -20.08
CA LYS A 45 19.24 -35.54 -19.02
C LYS A 45 18.75 -34.19 -18.50
N VAL A 46 18.66 -34.04 -17.19
CA VAL A 46 18.08 -32.87 -16.52
C VAL A 46 19.00 -32.36 -15.41
N GLY A 47 19.30 -31.08 -15.44
CA GLY A 47 19.83 -30.34 -14.30
C GLY A 47 18.70 -29.60 -13.59
N VAL A 48 18.76 -29.53 -12.26
CA VAL A 48 17.92 -28.63 -11.45
C VAL A 48 18.83 -27.62 -10.74
N LEU A 49 18.53 -26.34 -10.90
CA LEU A 49 19.22 -25.25 -10.22
C LEU A 49 18.26 -24.57 -9.24
N ASP A 50 18.56 -24.68 -7.95
CA ASP A 50 17.83 -24.04 -6.87
C ASP A 50 18.48 -22.69 -6.54
N ILE A 51 17.77 -21.61 -6.86
CA ILE A 51 18.17 -20.23 -6.52
C ILE A 51 17.31 -19.62 -5.41
N ASP A 52 16.47 -20.39 -4.72
CA ASP A 52 15.76 -19.92 -3.53
C ASP A 52 16.73 -19.88 -2.34
N LEU A 53 17.70 -18.96 -2.40
CA LEU A 53 18.89 -18.96 -1.55
C LEU A 53 18.57 -18.87 -0.05
N CYS A 54 17.38 -18.41 0.33
CA CYS A 54 16.94 -18.28 1.71
C CYS A 54 16.06 -19.43 2.21
N GLY A 55 15.60 -20.32 1.31
CA GLY A 55 14.80 -21.50 1.64
C GLY A 55 15.09 -22.69 0.72
N PRO A 56 16.36 -23.10 0.54
CA PRO A 56 16.74 -24.15 -0.40
C PRO A 56 16.04 -25.47 -0.05
N SER A 57 15.28 -26.01 -0.99
CA SER A 57 14.41 -27.17 -0.75
C SER A 57 14.65 -28.34 -1.69
N ILE A 58 15.17 -28.08 -2.89
CA ILE A 58 15.43 -29.10 -3.91
C ILE A 58 16.41 -30.19 -3.43
N PRO A 59 17.50 -29.91 -2.68
CA PRO A 59 18.37 -30.96 -2.12
C PRO A 59 17.60 -32.02 -1.34
N ARG A 60 16.69 -31.59 -0.46
CA ARG A 60 15.85 -32.48 0.34
C ARG A 60 14.80 -33.19 -0.48
N MET A 61 14.16 -32.50 -1.43
CA MET A 61 13.17 -33.08 -2.35
C MET A 61 13.77 -34.12 -3.33
N LEU A 62 15.09 -34.13 -3.52
CA LEU A 62 15.80 -35.12 -4.33
C LEU A 62 16.55 -36.18 -3.50
N GLY A 63 16.41 -36.21 -2.17
CA GLY A 63 17.10 -37.16 -1.29
C GLY A 63 18.62 -36.94 -1.22
N LEU A 64 19.07 -35.69 -1.30
CA LEU A 64 20.48 -35.27 -1.40
C LEU A 64 21.01 -34.59 -0.12
N ASP A 65 20.23 -34.54 0.95
CA ASP A 65 20.64 -34.00 2.26
C ASP A 65 21.98 -34.62 2.71
N GLY A 66 22.92 -33.78 3.14
CA GLY A 66 24.25 -34.21 3.58
C GLY A 66 25.26 -34.51 2.46
N LYS A 67 24.89 -34.39 1.18
CA LYS A 67 25.87 -34.31 0.07
C LYS A 67 26.45 -32.89 -0.02
N GLY A 68 27.70 -32.78 -0.46
CA GLY A 68 28.39 -31.49 -0.67
C GLY A 68 28.82 -31.29 -2.12
N ILE A 69 29.11 -30.05 -2.51
CA ILE A 69 29.65 -29.72 -3.84
C ILE A 69 31.12 -30.14 -3.92
N HIS A 70 31.47 -30.88 -4.97
CA HIS A 70 32.88 -31.19 -5.27
C HIS A 70 33.44 -30.17 -6.26
N GLN A 71 34.58 -29.54 -5.92
CA GLN A 71 35.29 -28.66 -6.83
C GLN A 71 36.27 -29.45 -7.71
N SER A 72 36.19 -29.24 -9.03
CA SER A 72 37.11 -29.78 -10.03
C SER A 72 38.00 -28.69 -10.62
N SER A 73 38.97 -29.07 -11.46
CA SER A 73 39.80 -28.13 -12.22
C SER A 73 39.04 -27.33 -13.28
N ALA A 74 37.79 -27.70 -13.60
CA ALA A 74 36.92 -26.99 -14.55
C ALA A 74 35.85 -26.13 -13.85
N GLY A 75 35.63 -26.29 -12.54
CA GLY A 75 34.53 -25.67 -11.79
C GLY A 75 33.85 -26.64 -10.81
N TRP A 76 32.71 -26.25 -10.26
CA TRP A 76 31.88 -27.07 -9.38
C TRP A 76 31.20 -28.22 -10.14
N VAL A 77 31.25 -29.43 -9.59
CA VAL A 77 30.50 -30.58 -10.10
C VAL A 77 29.13 -30.61 -9.43
N PRO A 78 28.01 -30.63 -10.20
CA PRO A 78 26.67 -30.70 -9.61
C PRO A 78 26.43 -32.07 -8.95
N VAL A 79 25.55 -32.09 -7.95
CA VAL A 79 25.27 -33.26 -7.13
C VAL A 79 24.28 -34.18 -7.85
N PHE A 80 24.69 -35.39 -8.19
CA PHE A 80 23.84 -36.36 -8.88
C PHE A 80 22.86 -37.07 -7.93
N ALA A 81 21.63 -37.23 -8.40
CA ALA A 81 20.55 -37.91 -7.69
C ALA A 81 20.43 -39.39 -8.06
N ASP A 82 20.75 -39.78 -9.30
CA ASP A 82 20.68 -41.15 -9.80
C ASP A 82 22.07 -41.72 -10.17
N GLU A 83 22.21 -43.04 -10.10
CA GLU A 83 23.45 -43.74 -10.46
C GLU A 83 23.82 -43.60 -11.95
N ASN A 84 22.82 -43.43 -12.82
CA ASN A 84 23.01 -43.27 -14.27
C ASN A 84 23.37 -41.82 -14.67
N LYS A 85 23.45 -40.90 -13.70
CA LYS A 85 23.81 -39.48 -13.87
C LYS A 85 22.93 -38.74 -14.88
N LYS A 86 21.63 -39.05 -14.90
CA LYS A 86 20.62 -38.34 -15.69
C LYS A 86 20.02 -37.14 -14.98
N LEU A 87 20.05 -37.10 -13.65
CA LEU A 87 19.51 -36.04 -12.81
C LEU A 87 20.61 -35.46 -11.91
N CYS A 88 20.91 -34.17 -12.08
CA CYS A 88 21.85 -33.46 -11.23
C CYS A 88 21.23 -32.20 -10.62
N CYS A 89 21.74 -31.78 -9.47
CA CYS A 89 21.25 -30.65 -8.69
C CYS A 89 22.39 -29.69 -8.36
N MET A 90 22.11 -28.39 -8.38
CA MET A 90 22.93 -27.37 -7.73
C MET A 90 22.03 -26.51 -6.82
N SER A 91 22.48 -26.26 -5.60
CA SER A 91 21.75 -25.48 -4.58
C SER A 91 22.76 -24.96 -3.55
N ILE A 92 22.44 -23.85 -2.90
CA ILE A 92 23.19 -23.36 -1.73
C ILE A 92 23.10 -24.32 -0.53
N GLY A 93 22.08 -25.19 -0.47
CA GLY A 93 21.93 -26.18 0.60
C GLY A 93 23.11 -27.16 0.73
N PHE A 94 23.89 -27.35 -0.35
CA PHE A 94 25.11 -28.15 -0.36
C PHE A 94 26.37 -27.40 0.14
N MET A 95 26.23 -26.13 0.55
CA MET A 95 27.29 -25.26 1.04
C MET A 95 27.11 -24.82 2.50
N LEU A 96 26.00 -25.22 3.15
CA LEU A 96 25.73 -24.89 4.55
C LEU A 96 26.42 -25.90 5.46
N GLU A 97 26.97 -25.44 6.60
CA GLU A 97 27.60 -26.33 7.59
C GLU A 97 26.52 -27.15 8.32
N ASN A 98 25.38 -26.52 8.63
CA ASN A 98 24.18 -27.17 9.14
C ASN A 98 22.99 -26.87 8.21
N LYS A 99 22.16 -27.87 7.97
CA LYS A 99 20.90 -27.75 7.18
C LYS A 99 19.90 -26.72 7.74
N ASP A 100 20.06 -26.33 9.00
CA ASP A 100 19.20 -25.42 9.74
C ASP A 100 19.78 -23.97 9.77
N ASP A 101 20.94 -23.73 9.12
CA ASP A 101 21.60 -22.42 9.07
C ASP A 101 20.89 -21.44 8.11
N SER A 102 20.50 -20.27 8.62
CA SER A 102 19.76 -19.28 7.82
C SER A 102 20.67 -18.40 6.94
N VAL A 103 20.35 -18.33 5.63
CA VAL A 103 21.12 -17.55 4.65
C VAL A 103 20.72 -16.07 4.65
N VAL A 104 21.18 -15.33 5.66
CA VAL A 104 20.90 -13.89 5.83
C VAL A 104 21.87 -13.04 4.98
N TRP A 105 21.75 -13.12 3.64
CA TRP A 105 22.65 -12.44 2.71
C TRP A 105 22.00 -11.21 2.04
N ARG A 106 22.75 -10.11 1.91
CA ARG A 106 22.32 -8.90 1.19
C ARG A 106 22.37 -9.11 -0.33
N GLY A 107 21.49 -8.42 -1.07
CA GLY A 107 21.28 -8.55 -2.53
C GLY A 107 22.53 -8.79 -3.38
N PRO A 108 23.57 -7.93 -3.34
CA PRO A 108 24.77 -8.12 -4.16
C PRO A 108 25.50 -9.46 -3.96
N LYS A 109 25.45 -10.06 -2.77
CA LYS A 109 26.02 -11.40 -2.52
C LYS A 109 25.13 -12.51 -3.10
N LYS A 110 23.81 -12.32 -3.10
CA LYS A 110 22.86 -13.22 -3.77
C LYS A 110 23.04 -13.19 -5.29
N THR A 111 23.07 -12.00 -5.90
CA THR A 111 23.38 -11.78 -7.32
C THR A 111 24.70 -12.43 -7.72
N ALA A 112 25.76 -12.24 -6.92
CA ALA A 112 27.06 -12.89 -7.15
C ALA A 112 26.96 -14.43 -7.12
N MET A 113 26.21 -15.01 -6.17
CA MET A 113 26.01 -16.47 -6.08
C MET A 113 25.16 -17.02 -7.23
N ILE A 114 24.09 -16.34 -7.65
CA ILE A 114 23.26 -16.74 -8.80
C ILE A 114 24.12 -16.75 -10.07
N ARG A 115 24.91 -15.69 -10.30
CA ARG A 115 25.92 -15.68 -11.37
C ARG A 115 26.87 -16.86 -11.25
N GLN A 116 27.39 -17.13 -10.05
CA GLN A 116 28.37 -18.20 -9.82
C GLN A 116 27.79 -19.60 -10.10
N PHE A 117 26.54 -19.88 -9.74
CA PHE A 117 25.89 -21.14 -10.11
C PHE A 117 25.73 -21.33 -11.63
N LEU A 118 25.61 -20.25 -12.40
CA LEU A 118 25.55 -20.30 -13.87
C LEU A 118 26.95 -20.37 -14.52
N THR A 119 27.97 -19.69 -13.96
CA THR A 119 29.31 -19.61 -14.57
C THR A 119 30.30 -20.67 -14.11
N ASP A 120 30.19 -21.14 -12.86
CA ASP A 120 31.21 -22.00 -12.24
C ASP A 120 30.75 -23.47 -12.16
N THR A 121 29.46 -23.75 -12.38
CA THR A 121 28.93 -25.13 -12.36
C THR A 121 29.14 -25.84 -13.69
N CYS A 122 29.84 -26.98 -13.65
CA CYS A 122 30.07 -27.85 -14.79
C CYS A 122 28.84 -28.72 -15.09
N TRP A 123 27.80 -28.12 -15.67
CA TRP A 123 26.55 -28.80 -16.05
C TRP A 123 26.77 -29.93 -17.09
N GLY A 124 27.62 -29.68 -18.08
CA GLY A 124 27.85 -30.59 -19.19
C GLY A 124 26.66 -30.69 -20.15
N GLU A 125 26.58 -31.80 -20.88
CA GLU A 125 25.52 -32.08 -21.86
C GLU A 125 24.18 -32.37 -21.18
N LEU A 126 23.27 -31.40 -21.17
CA LEU A 126 21.91 -31.51 -20.62
C LEU A 126 20.85 -31.28 -21.71
N ASP A 127 19.75 -32.04 -21.65
CA ASP A 127 18.58 -31.75 -22.48
C ASP A 127 17.76 -30.61 -21.86
N TYR A 128 17.67 -30.53 -20.52
CA TYR A 128 16.99 -29.45 -19.80
C TYR A 128 17.78 -28.98 -18.58
N LEU A 129 17.77 -27.68 -18.34
CA LEU A 129 18.06 -27.06 -17.05
C LEU A 129 16.78 -26.43 -16.51
N ILE A 130 16.31 -26.89 -15.35
CA ILE A 130 15.10 -26.37 -14.68
C ILE A 130 15.54 -25.53 -13.48
N ILE A 131 15.10 -24.28 -13.42
CA ILE A 131 15.56 -23.30 -12.43
C ILE A 131 14.41 -23.00 -11.47
N ASP A 132 14.56 -23.42 -10.22
CA ASP A 132 13.61 -23.20 -9.14
C ASP A 132 13.87 -21.83 -8.49
N THR A 133 13.00 -20.85 -8.75
CA THR A 133 13.23 -19.46 -8.34
C THR A 133 12.64 -19.15 -6.96
N PRO A 134 13.09 -18.15 -6.18
CA PRO A 134 12.33 -17.70 -5.01
C PRO A 134 10.96 -17.13 -5.41
N PRO A 135 9.98 -17.10 -4.48
CA PRO A 135 8.64 -16.59 -4.75
C PRO A 135 8.58 -15.06 -4.87
N GLY A 136 7.67 -14.56 -5.70
CA GLY A 136 7.41 -13.14 -5.94
C GLY A 136 8.34 -12.52 -6.99
N THR A 137 8.54 -11.21 -6.91
CA THR A 137 9.31 -10.42 -7.90
C THR A 137 10.57 -9.81 -7.27
N SER A 138 11.39 -10.64 -6.63
CA SER A 138 12.58 -10.20 -5.89
C SER A 138 13.84 -10.03 -6.76
N ASP A 139 14.91 -9.48 -6.17
CA ASP A 139 16.20 -9.22 -6.83
C ASP A 139 16.80 -10.48 -7.50
N GLU A 140 16.60 -11.66 -6.91
CA GLU A 140 17.04 -12.95 -7.46
C GLU A 140 16.35 -13.26 -8.79
N ASN A 141 15.06 -12.93 -8.90
CA ASN A 141 14.25 -13.18 -10.10
C ASN A 141 14.59 -12.19 -11.23
N ILE A 142 15.05 -10.99 -10.88
CA ILE A 142 15.68 -10.07 -11.84
C ILE A 142 17.04 -10.63 -12.25
N SER A 143 17.92 -10.90 -11.28
CA SER A 143 19.31 -11.35 -11.49
C SER A 143 19.43 -12.60 -12.35
N ILE A 144 18.58 -13.62 -12.12
CA ILE A 144 18.61 -14.84 -12.94
C ILE A 144 18.25 -14.54 -14.40
N VAL A 145 17.20 -13.76 -14.64
CA VAL A 145 16.80 -13.37 -16.00
C VAL A 145 17.89 -12.52 -16.65
N GLU A 146 18.51 -11.58 -15.93
CA GLU A 146 19.60 -10.76 -16.46
C GLU A 146 20.83 -11.57 -16.85
N HIS A 147 21.19 -12.59 -16.07
CA HIS A 147 22.29 -13.49 -16.40
C HIS A 147 21.93 -14.51 -17.50
N LEU A 148 20.64 -14.82 -17.69
CA LEU A 148 20.14 -15.67 -18.76
C LEU A 148 19.88 -14.95 -20.10
N LYS A 149 19.89 -13.61 -20.16
CA LYS A 149 19.71 -12.82 -21.41
C LYS A 149 20.66 -13.20 -22.57
N GLY A 150 21.78 -13.88 -22.28
CA GLY A 150 22.73 -14.39 -23.29
C GLY A 150 22.45 -15.81 -23.80
N PHE A 151 21.45 -16.50 -23.23
CA PHE A 151 21.21 -17.94 -23.42
C PHE A 151 19.77 -18.29 -23.85
N ASP A 152 18.97 -17.27 -24.21
CA ASP A 152 17.60 -17.35 -24.77
C ASP A 152 16.69 -18.43 -24.11
N PRO A 153 16.35 -18.28 -22.81
CA PRO A 153 15.60 -19.31 -22.09
C PRO A 153 14.17 -19.49 -22.64
N ASP A 154 13.78 -20.75 -22.89
CA ASP A 154 12.50 -21.14 -23.51
C ASP A 154 11.28 -20.50 -22.84
N GLY A 155 11.34 -20.33 -21.51
CA GLY A 155 10.42 -19.46 -20.78
C GLY A 155 10.12 -19.88 -19.34
N VAL A 156 9.01 -19.34 -18.84
CA VAL A 156 8.54 -19.50 -17.46
C VAL A 156 7.33 -20.43 -17.37
N VAL A 157 7.42 -21.45 -16.52
CA VAL A 157 6.29 -22.17 -15.95
C VAL A 157 5.86 -21.48 -14.66
N LEU A 158 4.63 -20.96 -14.63
CA LEU A 158 4.05 -20.33 -13.43
C LEU A 158 3.31 -21.36 -12.58
N VAL A 159 3.43 -21.24 -11.25
CA VAL A 159 2.74 -22.11 -10.29
C VAL A 159 1.87 -21.28 -9.35
N THR A 160 0.61 -21.69 -9.19
CA THR A 160 -0.38 -21.09 -8.27
C THR A 160 -1.16 -22.16 -7.52
N THR A 161 -1.90 -21.78 -6.49
CA THR A 161 -3.03 -22.58 -5.96
C THR A 161 -4.36 -21.97 -6.43
N PRO A 162 -5.50 -22.67 -6.34
CA PRO A 162 -6.81 -22.11 -6.70
C PRO A 162 -7.31 -20.96 -5.80
N GLN A 163 -6.52 -20.53 -4.83
CA GLN A 163 -6.90 -19.57 -3.80
C GLN A 163 -6.73 -18.14 -4.33
N ALA A 164 -7.74 -17.27 -4.14
CA ALA A 164 -7.75 -15.90 -4.67
C ALA A 164 -6.49 -15.09 -4.35
N VAL A 165 -5.85 -15.31 -3.20
CA VAL A 165 -4.60 -14.65 -2.78
C VAL A 165 -3.41 -15.10 -3.65
N ALA A 166 -3.21 -16.40 -3.85
CA ALA A 166 -2.14 -16.93 -4.71
C ALA A 166 -2.34 -16.51 -6.18
N LEU A 167 -3.60 -16.46 -6.62
CA LEU A 167 -3.96 -15.99 -7.95
C LEU A 167 -3.65 -14.49 -8.12
N ALA A 168 -3.98 -13.64 -7.14
CA ALA A 168 -3.69 -12.21 -7.18
C ALA A 168 -2.19 -11.89 -7.30
N ASP A 169 -1.33 -12.68 -6.66
CA ASP A 169 0.13 -12.50 -6.76
C ASP A 169 0.71 -13.09 -8.06
N VAL A 170 0.15 -14.18 -8.60
CA VAL A 170 0.57 -14.70 -9.92
C VAL A 170 0.19 -13.78 -11.08
N ARG A 171 -0.92 -13.01 -10.98
CA ARG A 171 -1.20 -11.92 -11.94
C ARG A 171 -0.05 -10.89 -12.03
N LYS A 172 0.59 -10.57 -10.89
CA LYS A 172 1.79 -9.70 -10.85
C LYS A 172 2.99 -10.38 -11.51
N GLN A 173 3.16 -11.68 -11.30
CA GLN A 173 4.23 -12.48 -11.92
C GLN A 173 4.13 -12.50 -13.46
N ILE A 174 2.92 -12.59 -14.02
CA ILE A 174 2.69 -12.47 -15.49
C ILE A 174 3.13 -11.08 -15.98
N GLY A 175 2.81 -10.02 -15.21
CA GLY A 175 3.29 -8.66 -15.48
C GLY A 175 4.82 -8.54 -15.43
N PHE A 176 5.47 -9.13 -14.43
CA PHE A 176 6.93 -9.20 -14.32
C PHE A 176 7.57 -9.86 -15.55
N CYS A 177 7.12 -11.06 -15.94
CA CYS A 177 7.67 -11.78 -17.09
C CYS A 177 7.59 -10.93 -18.38
N ARG A 178 6.46 -10.24 -18.59
CA ARG A 178 6.26 -9.30 -19.71
C ARG A 178 7.17 -8.08 -19.65
N GLN A 179 7.56 -7.61 -18.46
CA GLN A 179 8.48 -6.47 -18.29
C GLN A 179 9.95 -6.87 -18.51
N VAL A 180 10.38 -8.05 -18.04
CA VAL A 180 11.77 -8.52 -18.20
C VAL A 180 12.02 -9.20 -19.55
N GLY A 181 10.97 -9.47 -20.33
CA GLY A 181 11.04 -9.97 -21.71
C GLY A 181 11.04 -11.49 -21.87
N VAL A 182 10.79 -12.25 -20.79
CA VAL A 182 10.80 -13.73 -20.84
C VAL A 182 9.38 -14.26 -21.11
N PRO A 183 9.20 -15.18 -22.07
CA PRO A 183 7.88 -15.74 -22.38
C PRO A 183 7.33 -16.57 -21.22
N VAL A 184 6.00 -16.53 -21.03
CA VAL A 184 5.29 -17.44 -20.12
C VAL A 184 4.81 -18.63 -20.93
N LEU A 185 5.38 -19.81 -20.67
CA LEU A 185 5.01 -21.07 -21.32
C LEU A 185 3.62 -21.54 -20.87
N GLY A 186 3.27 -21.27 -19.61
CA GLY A 186 1.91 -21.43 -19.09
C GLY A 186 1.83 -21.49 -17.56
N LEU A 187 0.63 -21.80 -17.07
CA LEU A 187 0.26 -21.80 -15.65
C LEU A 187 -0.20 -23.19 -15.17
N VAL A 188 0.35 -23.65 -14.05
CA VAL A 188 -0.06 -24.85 -13.31
C VAL A 188 -0.88 -24.45 -12.07
N GLU A 189 -2.09 -25.00 -11.94
CA GLU A 189 -2.90 -24.92 -10.72
C GLU A 189 -2.56 -26.11 -9.81
N ASN A 190 -1.67 -25.90 -8.85
CA ASN A 190 -1.24 -26.89 -7.88
C ASN A 190 -2.14 -26.92 -6.63
N MET A 191 -2.12 -28.02 -5.89
CA MET A 191 -3.02 -28.28 -4.75
C MET A 191 -4.51 -28.15 -5.10
N SER A 192 -4.88 -28.49 -6.35
CA SER A 192 -6.23 -28.30 -6.90
C SER A 192 -7.26 -29.33 -6.40
N GLY A 193 -6.91 -30.12 -5.38
CA GLY A 193 -7.63 -31.29 -4.90
C GLY A 193 -6.73 -32.20 -4.09
N TYR A 194 -7.28 -33.31 -3.59
CA TYR A 194 -6.60 -34.35 -2.83
C TYR A 194 -7.10 -35.71 -3.28
N ILE A 195 -6.18 -36.60 -3.67
CA ILE A 195 -6.51 -37.98 -4.05
C ILE A 195 -6.60 -38.82 -2.77
N CYS A 196 -7.78 -39.36 -2.48
CA CYS A 196 -7.97 -40.21 -1.32
C CYS A 196 -7.26 -41.56 -1.52
N PRO A 197 -6.30 -41.96 -0.65
CA PRO A 197 -5.55 -43.22 -0.80
C PRO A 197 -6.40 -44.47 -0.57
N HIS A 198 -7.64 -44.34 -0.12
CA HIS A 198 -8.56 -45.46 0.12
C HIS A 198 -9.62 -45.67 -0.98
N CYS A 199 -9.96 -44.65 -1.77
CA CYS A 199 -10.98 -44.78 -2.84
C CYS A 199 -10.55 -44.22 -4.22
N SER A 200 -9.36 -43.61 -4.31
CA SER A 200 -8.83 -42.97 -5.54
C SER A 200 -9.66 -41.81 -6.11
N GLU A 201 -10.74 -41.39 -5.44
CA GLU A 201 -11.48 -40.18 -5.79
C GLU A 201 -10.67 -38.93 -5.44
N CYS A 202 -10.66 -37.95 -6.35
CA CYS A 202 -10.04 -36.64 -6.13
C CYS A 202 -11.08 -35.67 -5.59
N ASN A 203 -10.98 -35.32 -4.31
CA ASN A 203 -11.85 -34.34 -3.66
C ASN A 203 -11.20 -32.95 -3.71
N ASN A 204 -11.96 -31.92 -4.07
CA ASN A 204 -11.46 -30.54 -4.12
C ASN A 204 -11.28 -30.01 -2.68
N LEU A 205 -10.02 -29.94 -2.21
CA LEU A 205 -9.69 -29.48 -0.86
C LEU A 205 -9.85 -27.95 -0.68
N PHE A 206 -9.91 -27.22 -1.80
CA PHE A 206 -10.19 -25.78 -1.91
C PHE A 206 -11.19 -25.56 -3.06
N SER A 207 -11.38 -24.31 -3.50
CA SER A 207 -11.88 -24.01 -4.84
C SER A 207 -11.01 -24.67 -5.94
N SER A 208 -11.47 -24.70 -7.19
CA SER A 208 -10.69 -25.19 -8.33
C SER A 208 -11.04 -24.42 -9.61
N GLY A 209 -10.10 -24.34 -10.56
CA GLY A 209 -10.26 -23.59 -11.82
C GLY A 209 -10.02 -22.09 -11.76
N GLY A 210 -9.54 -21.54 -10.65
CA GLY A 210 -9.12 -20.15 -10.59
C GLY A 210 -7.86 -19.87 -11.43
N GLY A 211 -6.94 -20.84 -11.49
CA GLY A 211 -5.76 -20.79 -12.36
C GLY A 211 -6.11 -20.97 -13.84
N GLU A 212 -7.07 -21.84 -14.16
CA GLU A 212 -7.57 -22.02 -15.53
C GLU A 212 -8.26 -20.75 -16.03
N THR A 213 -9.14 -20.15 -15.21
CA THR A 213 -9.80 -18.86 -15.51
C THR A 213 -8.79 -17.73 -15.69
N MET A 214 -7.71 -17.67 -14.88
CA MET A 214 -6.67 -16.65 -15.05
C MET A 214 -5.85 -16.87 -16.34
N ALA A 215 -5.59 -18.12 -16.72
CA ALA A 215 -4.86 -18.44 -17.95
C ALA A 215 -5.63 -17.90 -19.17
N GLU A 216 -6.95 -18.09 -19.20
CA GLU A 216 -7.84 -17.47 -20.18
C GLU A 216 -7.83 -15.92 -20.10
N GLU A 217 -8.03 -15.35 -18.90
CA GLU A 217 -8.04 -13.89 -18.65
C GLU A 217 -6.77 -13.18 -19.17
N PHE A 218 -5.60 -13.81 -18.99
CA PHE A 218 -4.31 -13.23 -19.38
C PHE A 218 -3.80 -13.70 -20.75
N ALA A 219 -4.54 -14.55 -21.46
CA ALA A 219 -4.14 -15.20 -22.71
C ALA A 219 -2.76 -15.91 -22.60
N ILE A 220 -2.62 -16.78 -21.61
CA ILE A 220 -1.48 -17.70 -21.43
C ILE A 220 -1.98 -19.14 -21.38
N ASN A 221 -1.12 -20.11 -21.67
CA ASN A 221 -1.54 -21.51 -21.71
C ASN A 221 -1.85 -22.04 -20.30
N PHE A 222 -2.94 -22.78 -20.14
CA PHE A 222 -3.16 -23.58 -18.94
C PHE A 222 -2.47 -24.94 -19.08
N LEU A 223 -1.47 -25.21 -18.24
CA LEU A 223 -0.66 -26.43 -18.33
C LEU A 223 -1.34 -27.61 -17.63
N GLY A 224 -2.02 -27.38 -16.51
CA GLY A 224 -2.82 -28.42 -15.86
C GLY A 224 -3.13 -28.16 -14.40
N ARG A 225 -3.82 -29.15 -13.82
CA ARG A 225 -4.20 -29.24 -12.42
C ARG A 225 -3.40 -30.34 -11.73
N VAL A 226 -2.76 -30.03 -10.60
CA VAL A 226 -2.00 -30.98 -9.79
C VAL A 226 -2.68 -31.12 -8.42
N PRO A 227 -3.20 -32.32 -8.06
CA PRO A 227 -3.73 -32.58 -6.74
C PRO A 227 -2.60 -32.86 -5.72
N ILE A 228 -2.94 -32.77 -4.44
CA ILE A 228 -2.07 -33.21 -3.34
C ILE A 228 -2.04 -34.75 -3.34
N ASP A 229 -0.86 -35.33 -3.54
CA ASP A 229 -0.56 -36.74 -3.31
C ASP A 229 0.27 -36.88 -2.01
N PRO A 230 -0.26 -37.50 -0.94
CA PRO A 230 0.45 -37.63 0.33
C PRO A 230 1.62 -38.63 0.30
N THR A 231 1.70 -39.50 -0.72
CA THR A 231 2.78 -40.51 -0.82
C THR A 231 4.14 -39.88 -1.11
N LEU A 232 4.17 -38.63 -1.58
CA LEU A 232 5.36 -37.90 -2.00
C LEU A 232 6.23 -37.37 -0.84
N THR A 233 5.97 -37.81 0.40
CA THR A 233 6.55 -37.26 1.64
C THR A 233 7.79 -38.02 2.15
N MET A 234 8.10 -39.18 1.58
CA MET A 234 9.27 -40.01 1.90
C MET A 234 9.90 -40.46 0.57
N MET A 235 11.16 -40.10 0.32
CA MET A 235 11.85 -40.37 -0.95
C MET A 235 13.23 -40.97 -0.69
N ASP A 236 13.59 -42.01 -1.43
CA ASP A 236 14.89 -42.67 -1.35
C ASP A 236 15.63 -42.71 -2.70
N THR A 237 16.70 -43.50 -2.78
CA THR A 237 17.53 -43.70 -3.98
C THR A 237 16.78 -44.16 -5.24
N GLN A 238 15.55 -44.66 -5.14
CA GLN A 238 14.71 -45.08 -6.27
C GLN A 238 13.71 -43.99 -6.73
N LEU A 239 13.95 -42.73 -6.34
CA LEU A 239 13.21 -41.51 -6.67
C LEU A 239 12.44 -41.51 -8.01
N VAL A 240 13.10 -41.81 -9.13
CA VAL A 240 12.48 -41.81 -10.47
C VAL A 240 11.44 -42.93 -10.62
N THR A 241 11.80 -44.16 -10.22
CA THR A 241 10.92 -45.34 -10.28
C THR A 241 9.71 -45.19 -9.34
N GLN A 242 9.95 -44.66 -8.14
CA GLN A 242 8.89 -44.34 -7.17
C GLN A 242 7.93 -43.31 -7.76
N PHE A 243 8.45 -42.22 -8.32
CA PHE A 243 7.61 -41.21 -8.96
C PHE A 243 6.83 -41.75 -10.17
N GLN A 244 7.44 -42.58 -11.04
CA GLN A 244 6.75 -43.24 -12.15
C GLN A 244 5.56 -44.11 -11.70
N SER A 245 5.61 -44.67 -10.48
CA SER A 245 4.51 -45.44 -9.88
C SER A 245 3.45 -44.59 -9.16
N SER A 246 3.67 -43.28 -9.01
CA SER A 246 2.78 -42.38 -8.27
C SER A 246 1.54 -41.95 -9.07
N SER A 247 0.51 -41.46 -8.37
CA SER A 247 -0.71 -40.95 -9.02
C SER A 247 -0.46 -39.68 -9.85
N LEU A 248 0.64 -38.96 -9.59
CA LEU A 248 0.97 -37.71 -10.26
C LEU A 248 1.73 -37.89 -11.59
N PHE A 249 2.37 -39.04 -11.86
CA PHE A 249 3.13 -39.21 -13.09
C PHE A 249 2.28 -39.00 -14.38
N PRO A 250 1.06 -39.58 -14.51
CA PRO A 250 0.19 -39.32 -15.66
C PRO A 250 -0.42 -37.92 -15.73
N VAL A 251 -0.29 -37.13 -14.66
CA VAL A 251 -0.63 -35.69 -14.63
C VAL A 251 0.55 -34.88 -15.17
N PHE A 252 1.75 -35.18 -14.69
CA PHE A 252 2.97 -34.48 -15.11
C PHE A 252 3.44 -34.83 -16.52
N GLU A 253 3.16 -36.01 -17.06
CA GLU A 253 3.39 -36.28 -18.49
C GLU A 253 2.62 -35.27 -19.36
N LYS A 254 1.34 -35.00 -19.05
CA LYS A 254 0.51 -34.05 -19.79
C LYS A 254 0.94 -32.60 -19.62
N ILE A 255 1.45 -32.24 -18.44
CA ILE A 255 2.06 -30.92 -18.19
C ILE A 255 3.36 -30.79 -18.99
N THR A 256 4.21 -31.82 -18.97
CA THR A 256 5.49 -31.87 -19.69
C THR A 256 5.27 -31.80 -21.20
N GLU A 257 4.30 -32.51 -21.75
CA GLU A 257 3.95 -32.48 -23.18
C GLU A 257 3.46 -31.10 -23.63
N ARG A 258 2.73 -30.37 -22.78
CA ARG A 258 2.35 -28.97 -23.05
C ARG A 258 3.56 -28.04 -22.99
N VAL A 259 4.46 -28.23 -22.02
CA VAL A 259 5.70 -27.44 -21.92
C VAL A 259 6.63 -27.70 -23.12
N GLU A 260 6.82 -28.96 -23.52
CA GLU A 260 7.56 -29.34 -24.74
C GLU A 260 6.92 -28.70 -25.99
N ALA A 261 5.59 -28.78 -26.14
CA ALA A 261 4.89 -28.19 -27.29
C ALA A 261 5.04 -26.66 -27.37
N PHE A 262 4.86 -25.92 -26.27
CA PHE A 262 4.89 -24.46 -26.30
C PHE A 262 6.30 -23.83 -26.29
N GLY A 263 7.32 -24.57 -25.85
CA GLY A 263 8.71 -24.12 -25.94
C GLY A 263 9.31 -24.29 -27.34
N ILE A 264 9.06 -25.44 -27.98
CA ILE A 264 9.80 -25.87 -29.19
C ILE A 264 9.40 -25.08 -30.47
N GLU A 265 8.23 -24.43 -30.52
CA GLU A 265 7.78 -23.69 -31.71
C GLU A 265 8.52 -22.36 -31.99
N ARG A 266 9.45 -21.92 -31.14
CA ARG A 266 10.01 -20.54 -31.16
C ARG A 266 11.35 -20.32 -31.88
N HIS A 267 11.74 -21.18 -32.81
CA HIS A 267 12.75 -20.87 -33.82
C HIS A 267 12.22 -21.18 -35.24
N PRO A 268 12.28 -20.27 -36.23
CA PRO A 268 12.96 -18.96 -36.26
C PRO A 268 12.06 -17.73 -36.52
N THR A 269 12.62 -16.54 -36.22
CA THR A 269 12.24 -15.22 -36.77
C THR A 269 10.79 -14.72 -36.61
N GLU A 270 10.56 -13.90 -35.57
CA GLU A 270 9.86 -12.62 -35.75
C GLU A 270 10.50 -11.54 -34.89
N ALA A 271 10.63 -10.31 -35.39
CA ALA A 271 11.49 -9.27 -34.81
C ALA A 271 10.74 -8.32 -33.86
N ALA A 272 11.44 -7.83 -32.83
CA ALA A 272 10.88 -6.96 -31.81
C ALA A 272 10.22 -5.69 -32.37
N HIS A 273 9.05 -5.34 -31.85
CA HIS A 273 8.42 -4.05 -32.12
C HIS A 273 9.28 -2.89 -31.57
N PRO A 274 9.54 -1.83 -32.36
CA PRO A 274 10.39 -0.73 -31.93
C PRO A 274 9.70 0.21 -30.94
N PRO A 275 10.43 0.82 -29.98
CA PRO A 275 9.87 1.80 -29.06
C PRO A 275 9.53 3.11 -29.77
N ALA A 276 8.46 3.78 -29.33
CA ALA A 276 8.00 5.05 -29.91
C ALA A 276 8.95 6.21 -29.54
N THR A 277 9.83 6.59 -30.46
CA THR A 277 10.66 7.79 -30.34
C THR A 277 9.89 9.05 -30.74
N SER A 278 10.25 10.17 -30.12
CA SER A 278 9.72 11.48 -30.47
C SER A 278 10.37 12.01 -31.75
N LEU A 279 9.64 12.86 -32.51
CA LEU A 279 10.19 14.14 -32.98
C LEU A 279 9.09 15.10 -33.50
N HIS A 280 9.44 16.39 -33.51
CA HIS A 280 8.66 17.47 -34.10
C HIS A 280 8.97 17.70 -35.60
N LYS A 281 8.03 18.39 -36.29
CA LYS A 281 8.17 19.29 -37.46
C LYS A 281 8.10 18.72 -38.92
N ARG A 282 7.11 19.31 -39.63
CA ARG A 282 7.12 19.88 -41.01
C ARG A 282 6.82 19.00 -42.24
N ASN A 283 5.57 19.11 -42.68
CA ASN A 283 5.07 19.46 -44.03
C ASN A 283 5.93 19.14 -45.28
N SER A 284 5.32 18.44 -46.25
CA SER A 284 5.50 18.61 -47.71
C SER A 284 4.21 18.25 -48.46
N LEU A 285 4.07 18.62 -49.75
CA LEU A 285 2.77 18.77 -50.44
C LEU A 285 2.46 17.76 -51.58
N LYS A 286 1.15 17.50 -51.78
CA LYS A 286 0.42 17.28 -53.07
C LYS A 286 0.61 15.97 -53.91
N LEU A 287 -0.49 15.17 -54.01
CA LEU A 287 -1.39 14.95 -55.20
C LEU A 287 -0.80 14.54 -56.59
N PRO A 288 -1.54 13.94 -57.59
CA PRO A 288 -2.96 13.45 -57.63
C PRO A 288 -3.28 12.16 -58.50
N LYS A 289 -4.57 11.72 -58.50
CA LYS A 289 -5.29 10.93 -59.57
C LYS A 289 -4.89 9.43 -59.74
N ARG A 290 -5.64 8.53 -60.43
CA ARG A 290 -6.81 8.65 -61.35
C ARG A 290 -7.83 7.47 -61.29
N ILE A 291 -9.06 7.76 -61.71
CA ILE A 291 -10.32 6.96 -61.82
C ILE A 291 -10.30 5.82 -62.86
N SER A 292 -11.03 4.70 -62.64
CA SER A 292 -11.96 3.94 -63.57
C SER A 292 -12.10 2.44 -63.20
N SER A 293 -13.12 1.64 -63.60
CA SER A 293 -14.58 1.82 -63.83
C SER A 293 -15.26 0.45 -64.13
N SER A 294 -16.60 0.34 -64.05
CA SER A 294 -17.46 -0.85 -64.42
C SER A 294 -17.24 -2.12 -63.54
N SER A 295 -18.01 -3.23 -63.49
CA SER A 295 -19.28 -3.75 -64.09
C SER A 295 -19.64 -5.10 -63.38
N LEU A 296 -20.85 -5.71 -63.29
CA LEU A 296 -22.22 -5.38 -63.79
C LEU A 296 -23.38 -6.01 -62.92
N LEU A 297 -24.32 -6.76 -63.51
CA LEU A 297 -25.63 -7.31 -63.02
C LEU A 297 -25.72 -8.86 -63.24
N PRO A 298 -26.81 -9.62 -62.91
CA PRO A 298 -27.75 -9.59 -61.75
C PRO A 298 -28.26 -11.00 -61.23
N SER A 299 -29.18 -10.96 -60.24
CA SER A 299 -30.24 -11.97 -59.91
C SER A 299 -29.85 -13.18 -59.02
N ASN A 300 -30.75 -13.87 -58.26
CA ASN A 300 -32.23 -13.77 -58.14
C ASN A 300 -32.82 -14.40 -56.81
N TYR A 301 -34.14 -14.29 -56.58
CA TYR A 301 -35.06 -15.07 -55.69
C TYR A 301 -35.11 -14.97 -54.13
N THR A 302 -36.09 -14.19 -53.64
CA THR A 302 -37.14 -14.45 -52.59
C THR A 302 -36.94 -15.24 -51.26
N ASN A 303 -36.92 -14.53 -50.12
CA ASN A 303 -38.06 -14.27 -49.20
C ASN A 303 -39.08 -15.39 -48.79
N LYS A 304 -39.08 -15.89 -47.52
CA LYS A 304 -40.21 -15.85 -46.51
C LYS A 304 -40.01 -16.69 -45.22
N LYS A 305 -40.74 -16.34 -44.14
CA LYS A 305 -40.96 -17.12 -42.88
C LYS A 305 -42.25 -17.99 -42.94
N PRO A 306 -42.45 -18.96 -42.01
CA PRO A 306 -43.57 -18.82 -41.04
C PRO A 306 -43.25 -19.26 -39.58
N THR A 307 -44.28 -19.50 -38.75
CA THR A 307 -44.31 -19.64 -37.26
C THR A 307 -45.00 -20.94 -36.79
N PHE A 308 -44.88 -21.35 -35.49
CA PHE A 308 -46.02 -21.68 -34.59
C PHE A 308 -45.69 -22.15 -33.13
N SER A 309 -46.60 -21.82 -32.17
CA SER A 309 -46.95 -22.52 -30.88
C SER A 309 -45.88 -22.86 -29.80
N SER A 310 -46.16 -23.10 -28.50
CA SER A 310 -47.38 -23.10 -27.61
C SER A 310 -46.97 -22.53 -26.20
N THR A 311 -47.62 -22.65 -25.02
CA THR A 311 -48.81 -23.36 -24.46
C THR A 311 -49.45 -22.51 -23.31
N SER A 312 -50.24 -23.07 -22.37
CA SER A 312 -50.90 -22.32 -21.28
C SER A 312 -51.40 -23.18 -20.09
N SER A 313 -51.60 -22.58 -18.90
CA SER A 313 -52.47 -23.15 -17.83
C SER A 313 -53.10 -22.09 -16.89
N SER A 314 -54.44 -21.97 -16.95
CA SER A 314 -55.45 -21.81 -15.86
C SER A 314 -55.20 -20.96 -14.58
N SER A 315 -56.19 -20.29 -13.97
CA SER A 315 -57.58 -19.89 -14.35
C SER A 315 -58.31 -19.22 -13.17
N ASN A 316 -59.23 -18.26 -13.39
CA ASN A 316 -60.58 -18.31 -12.78
C ASN A 316 -61.63 -17.30 -13.32
N SER A 317 -62.90 -17.59 -12.99
CA SER A 317 -64.10 -16.71 -13.00
C SER A 317 -64.71 -16.18 -14.33
N LYS A 318 -65.73 -16.92 -14.81
CA LYS A 318 -67.17 -16.53 -14.95
C LYS A 318 -67.56 -15.08 -15.33
N ARG A 319 -68.62 -14.80 -16.13
CA ARG A 319 -69.52 -15.63 -17.00
C ARG A 319 -70.51 -14.73 -17.79
N HIS A 320 -70.71 -14.99 -19.10
CA HIS A 320 -71.87 -14.62 -19.96
C HIS A 320 -72.19 -13.11 -20.21
N GLN A 321 -72.22 -12.66 -21.48
CA GLN A 321 -73.36 -12.58 -22.44
C GLN A 321 -74.39 -11.46 -22.12
N ARG A 322 -74.95 -10.70 -23.08
CA ARG A 322 -75.06 -10.90 -24.56
C ARG A 322 -75.30 -9.54 -25.28
N SER A 323 -74.82 -9.41 -26.52
CA SER A 323 -75.43 -8.77 -27.73
C SER A 323 -76.18 -7.41 -27.61
N ILE A 324 -76.00 -6.41 -28.49
CA ILE A 324 -76.45 -6.38 -29.90
C ILE A 324 -75.76 -5.22 -30.67
N ALA A 325 -75.51 -5.40 -31.99
CA ALA A 325 -75.18 -4.38 -33.04
C ALA A 325 -73.95 -3.46 -32.80
N SER A 326 -73.12 -3.04 -33.75
CA SER A 326 -72.87 -3.19 -35.21
C SER A 326 -71.64 -2.27 -35.51
N LYS A 327 -70.99 -2.14 -36.68
CA LYS A 327 -71.25 -2.47 -38.09
C LYS A 327 -69.96 -2.96 -38.78
N HIS A 328 -70.09 -3.62 -39.93
CA HIS A 328 -68.97 -3.91 -40.85
C HIS A 328 -68.66 -2.71 -41.78
N ALA A 329 -67.46 -2.71 -42.37
CA ALA A 329 -67.01 -1.70 -43.33
C ALA A 329 -67.31 -2.04 -44.81
N SER A 330 -67.29 -1.02 -45.66
CA SER A 330 -67.31 -1.10 -47.14
C SER A 330 -66.22 -0.18 -47.72
N LYS A 331 -65.28 -0.60 -48.58
CA LYS A 331 -65.35 -1.12 -49.99
C LYS A 331 -65.48 -0.01 -51.06
N SER A 332 -64.95 -0.34 -52.26
CA SER A 332 -65.08 0.36 -53.57
C SER A 332 -64.16 1.57 -53.83
N ARG A 333 -63.87 1.97 -55.08
CA ARG A 333 -63.38 1.23 -56.28
C ARG A 333 -62.94 2.22 -57.40
N LEU A 334 -61.88 1.88 -58.13
CA LEU A 334 -61.58 2.16 -59.57
C LEU A 334 -61.76 3.57 -60.20
N ALA A 335 -60.65 4.04 -60.81
CA ALA A 335 -60.51 4.62 -62.16
C ALA A 335 -60.85 6.10 -62.48
N SER A 336 -59.80 6.90 -62.73
CA SER A 336 -59.63 7.73 -63.95
C SER A 336 -58.10 7.92 -64.20
N VAL A 337 -57.58 7.69 -65.42
CA VAL A 337 -57.19 8.65 -66.48
C VAL A 337 -55.87 9.43 -66.22
N ALA A 338 -54.99 9.52 -67.24
CA ALA A 338 -53.66 10.17 -67.31
C ALA A 338 -52.58 9.59 -66.34
N GLN A 339 -51.35 9.19 -66.69
CA GLN A 339 -50.41 9.41 -67.83
C GLN A 339 -49.50 10.66 -67.72
N PHE A 340 -48.18 10.39 -67.82
CA PHE A 340 -47.01 11.25 -68.15
C PHE A 340 -46.25 12.11 -67.09
N PHE A 341 -44.90 12.04 -67.23
CA PHE A 341 -43.82 12.98 -66.83
C PHE A 341 -43.60 13.34 -65.33
N SER A 342 -42.38 13.66 -64.85
CA SER A 342 -41.01 13.58 -65.39
C SER A 342 -39.99 13.37 -64.24
N ILE A 343 -38.77 12.89 -64.52
CA ILE A 343 -37.67 12.76 -63.54
C ILE A 343 -36.82 14.05 -63.54
N GLU A 344 -37.32 15.10 -62.90
CA GLU A 344 -36.58 16.37 -62.73
C GLU A 344 -36.53 16.86 -61.27
N ASN A 345 -37.62 16.69 -60.50
CA ASN A 345 -37.75 17.30 -59.17
C ASN A 345 -36.89 16.69 -58.04
N VAL A 346 -36.07 15.66 -58.30
CA VAL A 346 -35.17 15.06 -57.30
C VAL A 346 -33.81 15.77 -57.23
N MET A 347 -33.38 16.46 -58.29
CA MET A 347 -32.13 17.24 -58.27
C MET A 347 -32.32 18.56 -57.52
N ALA A 348 -33.44 19.26 -57.74
CA ALA A 348 -33.76 20.55 -57.12
C ALA A 348 -33.75 20.57 -55.58
N LEU A 349 -33.98 19.41 -54.95
CA LEU A 349 -33.95 19.28 -53.48
C LEU A 349 -32.51 19.13 -52.92
N LYS A 350 -31.55 18.71 -53.73
CA LYS A 350 -30.16 18.48 -53.30
C LYS A 350 -29.31 19.77 -53.37
N ASP A 351 -29.51 20.58 -54.39
CA ASP A 351 -28.76 21.85 -54.57
C ASP A 351 -29.14 22.90 -53.51
N ASN A 352 -30.41 22.96 -53.10
CA ASN A 352 -30.89 23.83 -52.02
C ASN A 352 -30.24 23.53 -50.64
N ILE A 353 -29.74 22.30 -50.43
CA ILE A 353 -29.05 21.91 -49.19
C ILE A 353 -27.56 22.28 -49.24
N MET A 354 -26.95 22.27 -50.43
CA MET A 354 -25.56 22.72 -50.62
C MET A 354 -25.44 24.25 -50.49
N ALA A 355 -26.40 25.01 -51.04
CA ALA A 355 -26.40 26.48 -50.98
C ALA A 355 -26.40 27.04 -49.54
N ARG A 356 -27.09 26.38 -48.59
CA ARG A 356 -27.22 26.87 -47.21
C ARG A 356 -25.96 26.69 -46.33
N LYS A 357 -25.05 25.77 -46.68
CA LYS A 357 -23.82 25.53 -45.88
C LYS A 357 -22.77 26.63 -46.05
N GLY A 358 -22.68 27.26 -47.23
CA GLY A 358 -21.72 28.34 -47.50
C GLY A 358 -21.98 29.62 -46.68
N TYR A 359 -23.25 29.94 -46.43
CA TYR A 359 -23.65 31.16 -45.70
C TYR A 359 -23.23 31.11 -44.22
N TRP A 360 -23.48 30.00 -43.54
CA TRP A 360 -23.10 29.81 -42.14
C TRP A 360 -21.59 29.77 -41.93
N LEU A 361 -20.83 29.12 -42.82
CA LEU A 361 -19.36 29.09 -42.74
C LEU A 361 -18.74 30.47 -42.97
N ARG A 362 -19.26 31.28 -43.89
CA ARG A 362 -18.80 32.68 -44.08
C ARG A 362 -19.10 33.55 -42.86
N ASN A 363 -20.32 33.49 -42.33
CA ASN A 363 -20.71 34.34 -41.21
C ASN A 363 -19.99 33.93 -39.92
N ALA A 364 -19.77 32.64 -39.66
CA ALA A 364 -18.94 32.17 -38.55
C ALA A 364 -17.48 32.66 -38.68
N ALA A 365 -16.89 32.60 -39.88
CA ALA A 365 -15.54 33.11 -40.12
C ALA A 365 -15.44 34.63 -39.91
N ILE A 366 -16.45 35.40 -40.33
CA ILE A 366 -16.51 36.85 -40.09
C ILE A 366 -16.65 37.17 -38.59
N LEU A 367 -17.45 36.40 -37.85
CA LEU A 367 -17.65 36.60 -36.40
C LEU A 367 -16.38 36.26 -35.60
N VAL A 368 -15.71 35.14 -35.95
CA VAL A 368 -14.40 34.78 -35.40
C VAL A 368 -13.34 35.83 -35.75
N PHE A 369 -13.28 36.30 -37.01
CA PHE A 369 -12.34 37.34 -37.42
C PHE A 369 -12.62 38.67 -36.69
N GLY A 370 -13.89 39.05 -36.52
CA GLY A 370 -14.28 40.23 -35.74
C GLY A 370 -13.86 40.15 -34.28
N LEU A 371 -14.11 39.02 -33.60
CA LEU A 371 -13.63 38.77 -32.23
C LEU A 371 -12.09 38.77 -32.15
N THR A 372 -11.40 38.18 -33.13
CA THR A 372 -9.92 38.14 -33.16
C THR A 372 -9.32 39.53 -33.38
N VAL A 373 -9.92 40.35 -34.25
CA VAL A 373 -9.52 41.74 -34.48
C VAL A 373 -9.83 42.60 -33.25
N PHE A 374 -10.97 42.40 -32.59
CA PHE A 374 -11.28 43.06 -31.32
C PHE A 374 -10.23 42.74 -30.26
N PHE A 375 -9.86 41.46 -30.10
CA PHE A 375 -8.78 41.05 -29.19
C PHE A 375 -7.38 41.56 -29.60
N LEU A 376 -7.10 41.79 -30.88
CA LEU A 376 -5.80 42.29 -31.36
C LEU A 376 -5.68 43.83 -31.41
N VAL A 377 -6.79 44.56 -31.29
CA VAL A 377 -6.86 46.02 -31.42
C VAL A 377 -7.34 46.71 -30.13
N MET A 378 -8.27 46.12 -29.37
CA MET A 378 -8.78 46.68 -28.11
C MET A 378 -8.09 46.15 -26.85
N VAL A 379 -7.38 45.02 -26.90
CA VAL A 379 -6.48 44.63 -25.79
C VAL A 379 -5.25 45.55 -25.83
N PRO A 380 -4.89 46.25 -24.73
CA PRO A 380 -3.73 47.12 -24.70
C PRO A 380 -2.45 46.35 -25.06
N ARG A 381 -1.83 46.70 -26.19
CA ARG A 381 -0.49 46.20 -26.51
C ARG A 381 0.46 46.66 -25.43
N ASN A 382 1.06 45.69 -24.73
CA ASN A 382 1.96 45.93 -23.62
C ASN A 382 3.27 46.58 -24.11
N GLN A 383 3.25 47.90 -24.30
CA GLN A 383 4.46 48.68 -24.44
C GLN A 383 5.29 48.50 -23.17
N LYS A 384 6.57 48.17 -23.32
CA LYS A 384 7.55 48.39 -22.25
C LYS A 384 7.72 49.90 -22.05
N ARG A 385 6.77 50.52 -21.34
CA ARG A 385 7.02 51.82 -20.71
C ARG A 385 8.18 51.62 -19.74
N ALA A 386 9.22 52.45 -19.86
CA ALA A 386 10.18 52.58 -18.79
C ALA A 386 9.41 53.03 -17.55
N ILE A 387 9.56 52.30 -16.44
CA ILE A 387 8.92 52.65 -15.17
C ILE A 387 9.49 54.02 -14.74
N PRO A 388 8.67 55.06 -14.52
CA PRO A 388 9.16 56.32 -13.99
C PRO A 388 9.83 56.08 -12.63
N THR A 389 11.01 56.66 -12.42
CA THR A 389 11.88 56.38 -11.26
C THR A 389 11.24 56.71 -9.90
N THR A 390 10.07 57.34 -9.89
CA THR A 390 9.24 57.63 -8.72
C THR A 390 8.40 56.45 -8.22
N GLN A 391 8.22 55.38 -9.01
CA GLN A 391 7.36 54.26 -8.60
C GLN A 391 8.10 53.22 -7.75
N LEU A 392 9.40 52.96 -8.02
CA LEU A 392 10.25 52.06 -7.21
C LEU A 392 10.29 52.45 -5.73
N ASN A 393 10.22 53.76 -5.42
CA ASN A 393 10.29 54.24 -4.04
C ASN A 393 9.05 53.87 -3.23
N ARG A 394 7.85 53.75 -3.84
CA ARG A 394 6.62 53.40 -3.09
C ARG A 394 6.64 51.97 -2.57
N ASP A 395 7.18 51.04 -3.36
CA ASP A 395 7.29 49.65 -2.96
C ASP A 395 8.35 49.47 -1.85
N GLN A 396 9.35 50.36 -1.80
CA GLN A 396 10.31 50.47 -0.69
C GLN A 396 9.73 51.15 0.56
N ASP A 397 8.87 52.18 0.41
CA ASP A 397 8.20 52.84 1.54
C ASP A 397 7.24 51.90 2.29
N ILE A 398 6.60 50.95 1.59
CA ILE A 398 5.75 49.93 2.22
C ILE A 398 6.58 48.95 3.07
N LEU A 399 7.78 48.60 2.62
CA LEU A 399 8.72 47.72 3.33
C LEU A 399 9.34 48.34 4.60
N MET A 400 9.12 49.63 4.86
CA MET A 400 9.70 50.35 6.01
C MET A 400 8.66 51.03 6.92
N ARG A 401 7.41 50.56 6.92
CA ARG A 401 6.48 50.91 8.02
C ARG A 401 7.00 50.33 9.34
N PRO A 402 7.18 51.13 10.40
CA PRO A 402 7.45 50.59 11.73
C PRO A 402 6.25 49.76 12.18
N TRP A 403 6.49 48.53 12.65
CA TRP A 403 5.48 47.74 13.33
C TRP A 403 4.99 48.50 14.58
N PRO A 404 3.69 48.40 14.94
CA PRO A 404 3.19 48.88 16.22
C PRO A 404 4.12 48.49 17.37
N LYS A 405 4.39 49.43 18.29
CA LYS A 405 5.39 49.25 19.37
C LYS A 405 5.09 48.06 20.30
N ASP A 406 3.84 47.61 20.26
CA ASP A 406 3.28 46.53 21.06
C ASP A 406 3.55 45.14 20.44
N ILE A 407 4.12 45.11 19.23
CA ILE A 407 4.59 43.90 18.55
C ILE A 407 6.10 43.78 18.75
N THR A 408 6.51 42.99 19.73
CA THR A 408 7.91 42.58 19.91
C THR A 408 8.08 41.11 19.55
N SER A 409 9.17 40.83 18.82
CA SER A 409 9.80 39.50 18.87
C SER A 409 10.85 39.53 19.98
N ASP A 410 10.90 38.47 20.79
CA ASP A 410 11.93 38.29 21.81
C ASP A 410 13.30 37.93 21.19
N HIS A 411 13.34 37.67 19.89
CA HIS A 411 14.55 37.33 19.12
C HIS A 411 15.10 38.46 18.24
N CYS A 412 14.28 39.40 17.77
CA CYS A 412 14.73 40.54 16.97
C CYS A 412 13.79 41.76 16.98
N THR A 413 14.35 42.93 16.62
CA THR A 413 13.61 44.20 16.48
C THR A 413 13.34 44.59 15.01
N LEU A 414 13.86 43.81 14.05
CA LEU A 414 13.70 44.04 12.62
C LEU A 414 13.37 42.73 11.93
N ALA A 415 12.31 42.73 11.12
CA ALA A 415 11.92 41.60 10.29
C ALA A 415 12.86 41.45 9.09
N HIS A 416 12.92 40.23 8.54
CA HIS A 416 13.52 40.00 7.23
C HIS A 416 12.78 40.80 6.14
N PRO A 417 13.48 41.40 5.15
CA PRO A 417 12.84 42.11 4.05
C PRO A 417 11.71 41.30 3.40
N GLY A 418 10.53 41.91 3.30
CA GLY A 418 9.34 41.32 2.69
C GLY A 418 8.49 40.42 3.61
N ARG A 419 8.85 40.24 4.89
CA ARG A 419 8.12 39.42 5.88
C ARG A 419 7.61 40.25 7.07
N PRO A 420 6.58 39.79 7.81
CA PRO A 420 6.10 40.45 9.02
C PRO A 420 7.04 40.20 10.21
N LEU A 421 7.07 41.08 11.22
CA LEU A 421 7.93 40.83 12.40
C LEU A 421 7.45 39.63 13.22
N ILE A 422 6.14 39.56 13.47
CA ILE A 422 5.43 38.47 14.14
C ILE A 422 4.23 38.06 13.28
N GLN A 423 3.89 36.78 13.29
CA GLN A 423 2.66 36.24 12.73
C GLN A 423 2.10 35.14 13.66
N TYR A 424 0.77 35.02 13.74
CA TYR A 424 0.10 34.00 14.53
C TYR A 424 -0.61 32.98 13.65
N VAL A 425 -0.78 31.75 14.15
CA VAL A 425 -1.64 30.71 13.57
C VAL A 425 -2.41 30.01 14.69
N LEU A 426 -3.68 29.70 14.44
CA LEU A 426 -4.56 28.96 15.34
C LEU A 426 -4.83 27.57 14.77
N MET A 427 -4.61 26.54 15.58
CA MET A 427 -4.88 25.16 15.20
C MET A 427 -5.66 24.45 16.31
N VAL A 428 -6.84 23.92 15.96
CA VAL A 428 -7.68 23.13 16.88
C VAL A 428 -7.57 21.65 16.52
N ASP A 429 -7.07 20.85 17.47
CA ASP A 429 -7.04 19.39 17.38
C ASP A 429 -8.30 18.82 18.04
N ALA A 430 -9.25 18.35 17.23
CA ALA A 430 -10.44 17.66 17.71
C ALA A 430 -10.14 16.16 17.87
N GLY A 431 -9.55 15.83 19.03
CA GLY A 431 -9.28 14.48 19.48
C GLY A 431 -10.55 13.70 19.85
N SER A 432 -10.44 12.36 19.91
CA SER A 432 -11.56 11.48 20.27
C SER A 432 -11.98 11.58 21.75
N THR A 433 -11.09 12.03 22.63
CA THR A 433 -11.35 12.19 24.08
C THR A 433 -11.58 13.64 24.49
N GLY A 434 -11.08 14.59 23.71
CA GLY A 434 -11.05 16.01 24.04
C GLY A 434 -10.50 16.86 22.90
N SER A 435 -10.85 18.14 22.89
CA SER A 435 -10.44 19.12 21.89
C SER A 435 -9.37 20.05 22.45
N ARG A 436 -8.32 20.35 21.67
CA ARG A 436 -7.22 21.26 22.05
C ARG A 436 -7.18 22.47 21.14
N ILE A 437 -6.62 23.58 21.61
CA ILE A 437 -6.15 24.67 20.74
C ILE A 437 -4.66 24.92 20.96
N HIS A 438 -3.97 25.19 19.86
CA HIS A 438 -2.61 25.69 19.82
C HIS A 438 -2.64 27.09 19.21
N VAL A 439 -2.12 28.07 19.96
CA VAL A 439 -1.96 29.46 19.53
C VAL A 439 -0.47 29.72 19.31
N TYR A 440 -0.01 29.51 18.08
CA TYR A 440 1.41 29.66 17.75
C TYR A 440 1.76 31.12 17.43
N LYS A 441 2.86 31.62 18.00
CA LYS A 441 3.52 32.89 17.69
C LYS A 441 4.82 32.58 16.95
N PHE A 442 4.93 33.04 15.70
CA PHE A 442 6.15 32.94 14.90
C PHE A 442 6.77 34.32 14.69
N ASN A 443 8.09 34.38 14.53
CA ASN A 443 8.80 35.56 14.03
C ASN A 443 9.43 35.31 12.66
N TYR A 444 9.77 36.38 11.96
CA TYR A 444 10.64 36.34 10.77
C TYR A 444 11.89 37.19 10.98
N CYS A 445 12.69 36.84 12.00
CA CYS A 445 14.07 37.34 12.11
C CYS A 445 14.98 36.85 10.95
N LYS A 446 14.48 35.88 10.16
CA LYS A 446 15.06 35.32 8.93
C LYS A 446 13.98 35.25 7.85
N ALA A 447 14.34 34.84 6.63
CA ALA A 447 13.39 34.69 5.51
C ALA A 447 12.25 33.68 5.77
N THR A 448 12.47 32.79 6.73
CA THR A 448 11.67 31.62 7.09
C THR A 448 11.13 31.79 8.51
N PRO A 449 9.88 31.38 8.81
CA PRO A 449 9.31 31.57 10.13
C PRO A 449 10.06 30.75 11.19
N GLU A 450 10.34 31.35 12.33
CA GLU A 450 10.86 30.67 13.52
C GLU A 450 9.80 30.70 14.62
N LEU A 451 9.54 29.55 15.26
CA LEU A 451 8.60 29.48 16.38
C LEU A 451 9.19 30.23 17.58
N GLU A 452 8.39 31.12 18.17
CA GLU A 452 8.75 31.92 19.34
C GLU A 452 7.91 31.53 20.57
N GLY A 453 6.61 31.33 20.39
CA GLY A 453 5.69 31.01 21.49
C GLY A 453 4.55 30.09 21.08
N GLU A 454 3.98 29.40 22.07
CA GLU A 454 2.75 28.62 21.95
C GLU A 454 1.92 28.88 23.22
N ILE A 455 0.61 29.03 23.07
CA ILE A 455 -0.35 28.81 24.17
C ILE A 455 -1.20 27.60 23.81
N PHE A 456 -1.31 26.67 24.76
CA PHE A 456 -2.02 25.41 24.61
C PHE A 456 -3.07 25.25 25.72
N GLU A 457 -4.25 24.75 25.37
CA GLU A 457 -5.36 24.48 26.28
C GLU A 457 -6.15 23.26 25.78
N HIS A 458 -6.70 22.44 26.68
CA HIS A 458 -7.41 21.19 26.37
C HIS A 458 -8.72 21.08 27.15
N LEU A 459 -9.80 20.73 26.46
CA LEU A 459 -11.11 20.45 27.03
C LEU A 459 -11.52 19.00 26.77
N GLU A 460 -12.28 18.41 27.69
CA GLU A 460 -12.97 17.14 27.52
C GLU A 460 -14.48 17.36 27.78
N PRO A 461 -15.39 16.66 27.06
CA PRO A 461 -15.13 15.63 26.05
C PRO A 461 -14.77 16.20 24.67
N GLY A 462 -14.41 15.32 23.73
CA GLY A 462 -14.13 15.68 22.33
C GLY A 462 -15.39 15.78 21.47
N LEU A 463 -15.28 16.38 20.27
CA LEU A 463 -16.42 16.60 19.36
C LEU A 463 -17.24 15.33 19.07
N SER A 464 -16.60 14.16 19.01
CA SER A 464 -17.26 12.87 18.75
C SER A 464 -18.21 12.40 19.86
N SER A 465 -18.22 13.03 21.04
CA SER A 465 -19.18 12.74 22.12
C SER A 465 -20.53 13.46 21.97
N TYR A 466 -20.65 14.36 20.99
CA TYR A 466 -21.87 15.14 20.70
C TYR A 466 -22.61 14.59 19.47
N ASP A 467 -22.72 13.27 19.36
CA ASP A 467 -23.03 12.55 18.12
C ASP A 467 -24.40 12.85 17.48
N ASN A 468 -25.32 13.48 18.23
CA ASN A 468 -26.62 13.93 17.74
C ASN A 468 -26.84 15.45 17.91
N ASP A 469 -25.86 16.19 18.44
CA ASP A 469 -25.93 17.60 18.81
C ASP A 469 -24.74 18.40 18.22
N ALA A 470 -24.85 18.73 16.94
CA ALA A 470 -23.80 19.44 16.20
C ALA A 470 -23.56 20.86 16.73
N GLU A 471 -24.59 21.54 17.23
CA GLU A 471 -24.46 22.87 17.83
C GLU A 471 -23.70 22.78 19.16
N GLY A 472 -24.09 21.84 20.05
CA GLY A 472 -23.35 21.57 21.29
C GLY A 472 -21.89 21.17 21.07
N ALA A 473 -21.60 20.45 19.97
CA ALA A 473 -20.24 20.16 19.54
C ALA A 473 -19.45 21.44 19.19
N ALA A 474 -20.06 22.36 18.44
CA ALA A 474 -19.43 23.63 18.10
C ALA A 474 -19.30 24.56 19.33
N GLU A 475 -20.29 24.58 20.22
CA GLU A 475 -20.25 25.31 21.49
C GLU A 475 -19.13 24.82 22.42
N SER A 476 -18.78 23.53 22.37
CA SER A 476 -17.69 22.97 23.19
C SER A 476 -16.33 23.61 22.93
N LEU A 477 -16.12 24.23 21.77
CA LEU A 477 -14.88 24.91 21.39
C LEU A 477 -14.79 26.36 21.90
N ASP A 478 -15.90 26.96 22.36
CA ASP A 478 -15.94 28.37 22.77
C ASP A 478 -14.86 28.79 23.79
N PRO A 479 -14.53 28.03 24.85
CA PRO A 479 -13.52 28.46 25.81
C PRO A 479 -12.12 28.53 25.20
N LEU A 480 -11.81 27.62 24.26
CA LEU A 480 -10.56 27.60 23.50
C LEU A 480 -10.46 28.80 22.56
N LEU A 481 -11.54 29.10 21.82
CA LEU A 481 -11.59 30.22 20.88
C LEU A 481 -11.57 31.58 21.61
N LYS A 482 -12.17 31.67 22.81
CA LYS A 482 -12.09 32.84 23.69
C LYS A 482 -10.68 33.03 24.30
N LEU A 483 -9.93 31.95 24.52
CA LEU A 483 -8.50 32.04 24.86
C LEU A 483 -7.66 32.57 23.68
N ALA A 484 -7.94 32.13 22.45
CA ALA A 484 -7.28 32.67 21.25
C ALA A 484 -7.56 34.17 21.06
N LEU A 485 -8.82 34.61 21.18
CA LEU A 485 -9.23 36.02 21.14
C LEU A 485 -8.47 36.90 22.16
N LYS A 486 -8.21 36.37 23.35
CA LYS A 486 -7.48 37.05 24.42
C LYS A 486 -5.96 37.07 24.19
N THR A 487 -5.42 36.05 23.53
CA THR A 487 -3.97 35.86 23.30
C THR A 487 -3.47 36.63 22.09
N VAL A 488 -4.21 36.61 20.98
CA VAL A 488 -3.81 37.26 19.73
C VAL A 488 -4.14 38.76 19.80
N PRO A 489 -3.23 39.69 19.45
CA PRO A 489 -3.54 41.11 19.37
C PRO A 489 -4.70 41.39 18.41
N SER A 490 -5.62 42.28 18.79
CA SER A 490 -6.90 42.48 18.07
C SER A 490 -6.75 42.93 16.61
N PHE A 491 -5.72 43.69 16.27
CA PHE A 491 -5.42 44.09 14.89
C PHE A 491 -4.78 42.97 14.04
N LEU A 492 -4.37 41.84 14.65
CA LEU A 492 -3.93 40.64 13.94
C LEU A 492 -5.05 39.61 13.77
N HIS A 493 -6.23 39.79 14.40
CA HIS A 493 -7.32 38.81 14.33
C HIS A 493 -7.70 38.47 12.88
N THR A 494 -7.94 39.48 12.04
CA THR A 494 -8.32 39.32 10.63
C THR A 494 -7.21 38.80 9.71
N SER A 495 -5.98 38.67 10.21
CA SER A 495 -4.81 38.14 9.48
C SER A 495 -4.19 36.89 10.15
N THR A 496 -4.83 36.38 11.20
CA THR A 496 -4.41 35.18 11.95
C THR A 496 -5.27 33.99 11.50
N PRO A 497 -4.77 33.12 10.61
CA PRO A 497 -5.54 31.99 10.10
C PRO A 497 -5.89 30.98 11.20
N ILE A 498 -7.08 30.38 11.09
CA ILE A 498 -7.55 29.27 11.93
C ILE A 498 -7.90 28.03 11.11
N ALA A 499 -7.57 26.86 11.65
CA ALA A 499 -8.13 25.58 11.23
C ALA A 499 -8.62 24.74 12.41
N VAL A 500 -9.62 23.92 12.14
CA VAL A 500 -10.08 22.83 13.01
C VAL A 500 -9.92 21.52 12.26
N LYS A 501 -9.19 20.58 12.85
CA LYS A 501 -8.92 19.28 12.27
C LYS A 501 -9.43 18.19 13.20
N ALA A 502 -10.36 17.37 12.71
CA ALA A 502 -10.93 16.28 13.48
C ALA A 502 -10.28 14.93 13.16
N THR A 503 -10.01 14.16 14.21
CA THR A 503 -9.24 12.91 14.17
C THR A 503 -10.13 11.66 14.03
N ALA A 504 -9.54 10.48 14.21
CA ALA A 504 -10.22 9.17 14.23
C ALA A 504 -11.54 9.11 15.03
N GLY A 505 -11.68 9.92 16.09
CA GLY A 505 -12.92 9.98 16.88
C GLY A 505 -14.14 10.39 16.06
N LEU A 506 -14.00 11.43 15.23
CA LEU A 506 -15.12 11.93 14.43
C LEU A 506 -15.37 11.06 13.19
N ARG A 507 -14.31 10.45 12.61
CA ARG A 507 -14.43 9.43 11.52
C ARG A 507 -15.34 8.26 11.90
N LYS A 508 -15.40 7.90 13.19
CA LYS A 508 -16.20 6.77 13.68
C LYS A 508 -17.71 7.01 13.75
N LEU A 509 -18.18 8.26 13.66
CA LEU A 509 -19.63 8.54 13.68
C LEU A 509 -20.32 8.28 12.33
N GLY A 510 -19.55 8.16 11.25
CA GLY A 510 -20.04 8.08 9.88
C GLY A 510 -20.35 9.46 9.29
N ASP A 511 -20.12 9.57 7.97
CA ASP A 511 -20.02 10.81 7.21
C ASP A 511 -21.13 11.84 7.55
N GLU A 512 -22.41 11.43 7.54
CA GLU A 512 -23.55 12.33 7.83
C GLU A 512 -23.44 13.03 9.21
N LYS A 513 -22.95 12.33 10.23
CA LYS A 513 -22.76 12.91 11.57
C LYS A 513 -21.50 13.75 11.65
N SER A 514 -20.41 13.28 11.05
CA SER A 514 -19.14 14.00 10.97
C SER A 514 -19.31 15.35 10.26
N ASP A 515 -19.92 15.35 9.08
CA ASP A 515 -20.13 16.54 8.24
C ASP A 515 -21.05 17.56 8.91
N ARG A 516 -22.11 17.12 9.61
CA ARG A 516 -22.98 18.02 10.38
C ARG A 516 -22.24 18.71 11.53
N ILE A 517 -21.36 18.00 12.24
CA ILE A 517 -20.54 18.58 13.31
C ILE A 517 -19.50 19.55 12.72
N LEU A 518 -18.85 19.20 11.60
CA LEU A 518 -17.92 20.10 10.91
C LEU A 518 -18.60 21.36 10.36
N ALA A 519 -19.83 21.25 9.85
CA ALA A 519 -20.61 22.39 9.37
C ALA A 519 -20.92 23.36 10.52
N ALA A 520 -21.49 22.89 11.64
CA ALA A 520 -21.76 23.74 12.80
C ALA A 520 -20.47 24.39 13.37
N VAL A 521 -19.34 23.67 13.37
CA VAL A 521 -18.03 24.23 13.76
C VAL A 521 -17.57 25.33 12.80
N ARG A 522 -17.76 25.15 11.48
CA ARG A 522 -17.43 26.16 10.47
C ARG A 522 -18.33 27.39 10.60
N ASP A 523 -19.65 27.19 10.60
CA ASP A 523 -20.64 28.26 10.70
C ASP A 523 -20.42 29.07 11.98
N ARG A 524 -20.17 28.41 13.12
CA ARG A 524 -19.84 29.09 14.39
C ARG A 524 -18.56 29.92 14.28
N LEU A 525 -17.53 29.43 13.61
CA LEU A 525 -16.28 30.19 13.39
C LEU A 525 -16.50 31.40 12.49
N GLU A 526 -17.21 31.25 11.37
CA GLU A 526 -17.46 32.34 10.40
C GLU A 526 -18.40 33.43 10.99
N ASP A 527 -19.40 33.06 11.80
CA ASP A 527 -20.34 34.01 12.41
C ASP A 527 -19.84 34.69 13.71
N HIS A 528 -19.07 33.98 14.55
CA HIS A 528 -18.78 34.44 15.92
C HIS A 528 -17.32 34.85 16.17
N TYR A 529 -16.38 34.49 15.29
CA TYR A 529 -14.95 34.70 15.53
C TYR A 529 -14.24 35.43 14.36
N PRO A 530 -13.37 36.42 14.64
CA PRO A 530 -12.76 37.29 13.63
C PRO A 530 -11.57 36.66 12.88
N PHE A 531 -11.33 35.37 13.05
CA PHE A 531 -10.16 34.66 12.52
C PHE A 531 -10.48 34.03 11.15
N PRO A 532 -9.78 34.38 10.06
CA PRO A 532 -10.06 33.80 8.75
C PRO A 532 -9.80 32.28 8.73
N ILE A 533 -10.82 31.51 8.36
CA ILE A 533 -10.68 30.06 8.17
C ILE A 533 -9.77 29.80 6.95
N ILE A 534 -8.90 28.80 7.05
CA ILE A 534 -8.03 28.35 5.96
C ILE A 534 -8.87 27.79 4.80
N ALA A 535 -8.53 28.16 3.56
CA ALA A 535 -9.35 27.85 2.38
C ALA A 535 -9.42 26.35 2.08
N GLU A 536 -10.60 25.89 1.62
CA GLU A 536 -11.00 24.49 1.39
C GLU A 536 -10.82 23.58 2.62
N ASP A 537 -9.59 23.29 3.03
CA ASP A 537 -9.22 22.35 4.10
C ASP A 537 -9.37 22.88 5.54
N GLY A 538 -9.84 24.10 5.78
CA GLY A 538 -9.76 24.75 7.09
C GLY A 538 -10.57 24.13 8.22
N VAL A 539 -11.76 23.58 7.93
CA VAL A 539 -12.56 22.82 8.90
C VAL A 539 -12.90 21.49 8.26
N VAL A 540 -12.18 20.43 8.64
CA VAL A 540 -12.27 19.09 8.05
C VAL A 540 -11.97 17.99 9.07
N VAL A 541 -12.45 16.78 8.77
CA VAL A 541 -11.86 15.54 9.28
C VAL A 541 -10.57 15.28 8.51
N MET A 542 -9.49 14.97 9.23
CA MET A 542 -8.22 14.54 8.64
C MET A 542 -8.37 13.15 8.01
N GLU A 543 -7.67 12.85 6.91
CA GLU A 543 -7.30 11.47 6.68
C GLU A 543 -6.16 11.08 7.63
N GLY A 544 -5.96 9.78 7.87
CA GLY A 544 -4.86 9.32 8.72
C GLY A 544 -3.48 9.81 8.20
N ALA A 545 -3.34 9.98 6.88
CA ALA A 545 -2.12 10.50 6.27
C ALA A 545 -1.84 11.99 6.58
N ASP A 546 -2.80 12.74 7.13
CA ASP A 546 -2.63 14.16 7.49
C ASP A 546 -2.29 14.35 8.98
N GLU A 547 -2.56 13.35 9.84
CA GLU A 547 -2.25 13.33 11.29
C GLU A 547 -0.73 13.28 11.60
N VAL A 548 0.08 13.65 10.62
CA VAL A 548 1.53 13.49 10.53
C VAL A 548 2.24 14.57 11.35
N ASN A 549 3.07 14.16 12.30
CA ASN A 549 3.69 15.04 13.27
C ASN A 549 5.05 15.60 12.77
N TYR A 550 5.16 16.93 12.72
CA TYR A 550 6.17 17.70 11.97
C TYR A 550 7.03 18.58 12.91
N LEU A 551 7.95 17.97 13.66
CA LEU A 551 8.79 18.70 14.63
C LEU A 551 10.13 19.19 14.03
N LEU A 552 10.21 20.51 13.79
CA LEU A 552 11.18 21.15 12.89
C LEU A 552 12.37 21.86 13.59
N ASP A 553 13.21 21.15 14.35
CA ASP A 553 14.45 21.73 14.93
C ASP A 553 15.75 21.45 14.11
N ARG A 554 15.69 20.57 13.11
CA ARG A 554 16.88 20.18 12.31
C ARG A 554 17.03 20.90 10.98
N PHE A 555 16.06 21.72 10.59
CA PHE A 555 15.99 22.35 9.27
C PHE A 555 16.59 23.77 9.23
N ASN A 556 16.95 24.33 10.39
CA ASN A 556 17.47 25.69 10.58
C ASN A 556 18.97 25.81 10.21
N SER A 557 19.35 25.35 9.02
CA SER A 557 20.69 25.53 8.44
C SER A 557 20.71 25.33 6.93
N LEU A 558 21.50 26.15 6.22
CA LEU A 558 21.69 26.09 4.77
C LEU A 558 22.17 24.73 4.23
N ASN A 559 22.77 23.90 5.09
CA ASN A 559 23.10 22.52 4.79
C ASN A 559 22.06 21.58 5.42
N LYS A 560 21.50 20.66 4.63
CA LYS A 560 20.58 19.60 5.08
C LYS A 560 21.22 18.73 6.16
N LYS A 561 20.71 18.83 7.39
CA LYS A 561 21.08 17.95 8.51
C LYS A 561 20.28 16.64 8.45
N PRO A 562 20.77 15.56 9.10
CA PRO A 562 19.97 14.36 9.33
C PRO A 562 18.68 14.69 10.10
N THR A 563 17.57 14.20 9.57
CA THR A 563 16.19 14.34 10.09
C THR A 563 15.91 13.34 11.22
N VAL A 564 14.91 13.65 12.05
CA VAL A 564 14.42 12.76 13.13
C VAL A 564 13.27 11.88 12.63
N ALA A 565 13.02 10.76 13.31
CA ALA A 565 11.81 9.97 13.13
C ALA A 565 10.81 10.34 14.23
N ILE A 566 9.54 10.33 13.88
CA ILE A 566 8.43 10.78 14.70
C ILE A 566 7.42 9.64 14.77
N LEU A 567 7.10 9.20 15.99
CA LEU A 567 6.09 8.21 16.29
C LEU A 567 5.04 8.82 17.22
N ASP A 568 3.76 8.66 16.90
CA ASP A 568 2.67 9.14 17.73
C ASP A 568 1.69 7.99 18.05
N LEU A 569 1.07 8.03 19.22
CA LEU A 569 0.13 7.02 19.69
C LEU A 569 -1.03 7.71 20.38
N GLY A 570 -2.07 8.00 19.59
CA GLY A 570 -3.34 8.52 20.06
C GLY A 570 -4.28 7.42 20.55
N GLY A 571 -5.54 7.80 20.79
CA GLY A 571 -6.59 6.85 21.20
C GLY A 571 -7.04 5.92 20.07
N GLY A 572 -7.32 6.48 18.90
CA GLY A 572 -7.90 5.79 17.73
C GLY A 572 -6.92 5.35 16.63
N SER A 573 -5.72 5.93 16.59
CA SER A 573 -4.68 5.68 15.59
C SER A 573 -3.28 5.81 16.19
N THR A 574 -2.28 5.24 15.50
CA THR A 574 -0.85 5.49 15.72
C THR A 574 -0.20 5.90 14.40
N GLN A 575 0.72 6.86 14.47
CA GLN A 575 1.30 7.54 13.32
C GLN A 575 2.82 7.33 13.29
N VAL A 576 3.37 7.23 12.09
CA VAL A 576 4.80 7.05 11.83
C VAL A 576 5.25 7.97 10.71
N VAL A 577 6.32 8.72 10.95
CA VAL A 577 6.89 9.69 10.00
C VAL A 577 8.41 9.65 10.08
N PHE A 578 9.09 9.49 8.95
CA PHE A 578 10.55 9.66 8.87
C PHE A 578 11.02 9.85 7.43
N GLU A 579 12.22 10.41 7.26
CA GLU A 579 12.91 10.41 5.97
C GLU A 579 13.76 9.13 5.83
N PRO A 580 13.42 8.18 4.93
CA PRO A 580 14.26 7.03 4.68
C PRO A 580 15.51 7.39 3.88
N LYS A 581 16.63 6.73 4.19
CA LYS A 581 17.88 6.85 3.41
C LYS A 581 17.67 6.21 2.02
N LEU A 582 17.63 7.05 0.99
CA LEU A 582 17.56 6.61 -0.41
C LEU A 582 18.93 6.06 -0.86
N VAL A 583 19.13 4.75 -0.71
CA VAL A 583 20.37 4.07 -1.12
C VAL A 583 20.27 3.68 -2.60
N GLY A 584 21.35 3.94 -3.37
CA GLY A 584 21.44 3.53 -4.78
C GLY A 584 20.59 4.34 -5.77
N GLY A 585 19.89 5.39 -5.33
CA GLY A 585 19.07 6.25 -6.19
C GLY A 585 17.62 5.76 -6.40
N HIS A 586 17.23 4.63 -5.82
CA HIS A 586 15.83 4.21 -5.76
C HIS A 586 15.07 5.10 -4.76
N SER A 587 13.90 5.61 -5.16
CA SER A 587 13.03 6.40 -4.29
C SER A 587 12.20 5.50 -3.36
N ILE A 588 11.53 6.11 -2.36
CA ILE A 588 10.31 5.51 -1.79
C ILE A 588 9.38 5.13 -2.94
N ALA A 589 8.66 4.01 -2.80
CA ALA A 589 7.62 3.63 -3.74
C ALA A 589 6.60 4.76 -3.96
N GLN A 590 6.10 4.90 -5.19
CA GLN A 590 5.09 5.92 -5.51
C GLN A 590 3.73 5.49 -4.96
N GLY A 591 3.07 6.37 -4.20
CA GLY A 591 1.80 6.09 -3.54
C GLY A 591 1.55 7.04 -2.37
N THR A 592 0.45 6.84 -1.66
CA THR A 592 -0.01 7.67 -0.52
C THR A 592 0.99 7.75 0.64
N HIS A 593 1.87 6.76 0.79
CA HIS A 593 2.90 6.73 1.83
C HIS A 593 4.10 7.67 1.59
N ARG A 594 4.19 8.30 0.41
CA ARG A 594 5.34 9.10 -0.02
C ARG A 594 4.98 10.58 -0.07
N TYR A 595 5.43 11.36 0.91
CA TYR A 595 5.17 12.79 0.99
C TYR A 595 6.40 13.62 0.56
N PRO A 596 6.33 14.37 -0.55
CA PRO A 596 7.36 15.33 -0.93
C PRO A 596 7.19 16.64 -0.15
N LEU A 597 8.20 17.02 0.63
CA LEU A 597 8.26 18.29 1.35
C LEU A 597 9.46 19.10 0.85
N GLN A 598 9.24 20.33 0.40
CA GLN A 598 10.31 21.30 0.17
C GLN A 598 10.29 22.30 1.32
N PHE A 599 11.39 22.41 2.07
CA PHE A 599 11.49 23.29 3.23
C PHE A 599 12.88 23.89 3.35
N ASN A 600 12.99 25.18 3.67
CA ASN A 600 14.26 25.94 3.67
C ASN A 600 15.11 25.72 2.39
N GLY A 601 14.46 25.64 1.22
CA GLY A 601 15.11 25.41 -0.08
C GLY A 601 15.75 24.01 -0.25
N ASN A 602 15.45 23.07 0.64
CA ASN A 602 15.92 21.68 0.59
C ASN A 602 14.72 20.75 0.34
N ASP A 603 14.90 19.76 -0.54
CA ASP A 603 13.89 18.75 -0.81
C ASP A 603 14.02 17.56 0.15
N TYR A 604 12.89 17.09 0.68
CA TYR A 604 12.75 15.95 1.57
C TYR A 604 11.67 15.02 1.02
N ILE A 605 11.95 13.71 1.02
CA ILE A 605 10.97 12.69 0.63
C ILE A 605 10.68 11.86 1.88
N LEU A 606 9.58 12.17 2.56
CA LEU A 606 9.18 11.50 3.79
C LEU A 606 8.39 10.24 3.48
N PHE A 607 8.60 9.20 4.29
CA PHE A 607 7.61 8.16 4.51
C PHE A 607 6.63 8.63 5.58
N GLN A 608 5.34 8.42 5.35
CA GLN A 608 4.30 8.65 6.36
C GLN A 608 3.21 7.58 6.32
N HIS A 609 2.67 7.22 7.49
CA HIS A 609 1.43 6.46 7.59
C HIS A 609 0.74 6.65 8.95
N SER A 610 -0.56 6.37 9.01
CA SER A 610 -1.36 6.30 10.23
C SER A 610 -2.21 5.03 10.21
N TYR A 611 -2.01 4.20 11.23
CA TYR A 611 -2.71 2.93 11.39
C TYR A 611 -4.00 3.19 12.17
N LEU A 612 -5.08 3.46 11.43
CA LEU A 612 -6.42 3.57 11.99
C LEU A 612 -6.84 2.23 12.63
N GLY A 613 -7.38 2.27 13.85
CA GLY A 613 -7.65 1.05 14.62
C GLY A 613 -6.46 0.54 15.44
N TYR A 614 -5.31 1.21 15.41
CA TYR A 614 -4.10 0.83 16.17
C TYR A 614 -3.65 1.91 17.16
N GLY A 615 -4.55 2.81 17.56
CA GLY A 615 -4.38 3.65 18.75
C GLY A 615 -4.53 2.85 20.04
N LEU A 616 -4.09 3.39 21.18
CA LEU A 616 -4.02 2.63 22.45
C LEU A 616 -5.40 2.15 22.94
N MET A 617 -6.48 2.91 22.69
CA MET A 617 -7.82 2.51 23.13
C MET A 617 -8.39 1.39 22.23
N GLU A 618 -8.11 1.46 20.93
CA GLU A 618 -8.46 0.41 19.97
C GLU A 618 -7.68 -0.88 20.23
N ALA A 619 -6.41 -0.75 20.63
CA ALA A 619 -5.57 -1.88 21.02
C ALA A 619 -6.17 -2.63 22.22
N ARG A 620 -6.58 -1.90 23.27
CA ARG A 620 -7.28 -2.49 24.42
C ARG A 620 -8.54 -3.24 24.01
N ASN A 621 -9.38 -2.62 23.18
CA ASN A 621 -10.60 -3.25 22.66
C ASN A 621 -10.30 -4.53 21.88
N GLN A 622 -9.24 -4.55 21.07
CA GLN A 622 -8.82 -5.73 20.31
C GLN A 622 -8.21 -6.84 21.19
N VAL A 623 -7.42 -6.50 22.22
CA VAL A 623 -6.92 -7.49 23.19
C VAL A 623 -8.09 -8.12 23.95
N ASN A 624 -9.00 -7.29 24.49
CA ASN A 624 -10.19 -7.73 25.21
C ASN A 624 -11.07 -8.65 24.34
N GLU A 625 -11.34 -8.25 23.09
CA GLU A 625 -12.13 -9.04 22.14
C GLU A 625 -11.44 -10.36 21.76
N TYR A 626 -10.12 -10.34 21.55
CA TYR A 626 -9.34 -11.54 21.27
C TYR A 626 -9.45 -12.55 22.43
N VAL A 627 -9.28 -12.10 23.67
CA VAL A 627 -9.40 -12.98 24.86
C VAL A 627 -10.84 -13.46 25.08
N ALA A 628 -11.84 -12.59 24.88
CA ALA A 628 -13.26 -12.94 24.98
C ALA A 628 -13.76 -13.91 23.88
N LYS A 629 -13.02 -14.01 22.78
CA LYS A 629 -13.25 -14.92 21.64
C LYS A 629 -12.41 -16.20 21.71
N TYR A 630 -11.22 -16.14 22.31
CA TYR A 630 -10.31 -17.26 22.48
C TYR A 630 -9.91 -17.44 23.97
N PRO A 631 -10.84 -17.90 24.83
CA PRO A 631 -10.59 -18.05 26.27
C PRO A 631 -9.38 -18.95 26.59
N ILE A 632 -8.53 -18.48 27.50
CA ILE A 632 -7.40 -19.23 28.05
C ILE A 632 -7.82 -19.86 29.38
N ALA A 633 -7.29 -21.04 29.71
CA ALA A 633 -7.53 -21.66 31.02
C ALA A 633 -6.91 -20.81 32.15
N PRO A 634 -7.62 -20.57 33.27
CA PRO A 634 -7.08 -19.79 34.38
C PRO A 634 -5.88 -20.49 35.05
N PRO A 635 -4.90 -19.73 35.56
CA PRO A 635 -3.87 -20.27 36.46
C PRO A 635 -4.46 -20.93 37.71
N ALA A 636 -3.73 -21.91 38.26
CA ALA A 636 -4.15 -22.60 39.47
C ALA A 636 -4.34 -21.62 40.65
N GLY A 637 -5.50 -21.68 41.30
CA GLY A 637 -5.88 -20.75 42.37
C GLY A 637 -6.73 -19.54 41.93
N ILE A 638 -7.04 -19.41 40.64
CA ILE A 638 -8.02 -18.44 40.12
C ILE A 638 -9.30 -19.19 39.73
N GLU A 639 -10.35 -19.06 40.56
CA GLU A 639 -11.69 -19.53 40.24
C GLU A 639 -12.42 -18.48 39.37
N LEU A 640 -13.08 -18.94 38.31
CA LEU A 640 -13.86 -18.10 37.39
C LEU A 640 -15.36 -18.39 37.57
N GLY A 641 -16.16 -17.33 37.70
CA GLY A 641 -17.61 -17.39 37.69
C GLY A 641 -18.22 -17.66 36.30
N PRO A 642 -19.55 -17.85 36.22
CA PRO A 642 -20.23 -17.92 34.93
C PRO A 642 -20.05 -16.59 34.16
N HIS A 643 -19.71 -16.68 32.88
CA HIS A 643 -19.37 -15.55 32.00
C HIS A 643 -18.08 -14.78 32.38
N GLU A 644 -17.25 -15.32 33.27
CA GLU A 644 -15.89 -14.81 33.52
C GLU A 644 -14.85 -15.46 32.60
N VAL A 645 -13.85 -14.70 32.14
CA VAL A 645 -12.78 -15.16 31.24
C VAL A 645 -11.41 -14.70 31.76
N ALA A 646 -10.44 -15.60 31.85
CA ALA A 646 -9.08 -15.28 32.29
C ALA A 646 -8.32 -14.40 31.28
N HIS A 647 -7.68 -13.34 31.77
CA HIS A 647 -7.06 -12.30 30.96
C HIS A 647 -5.62 -11.96 31.40
N PRO A 648 -4.57 -12.41 30.68
CA PRO A 648 -3.18 -12.27 31.13
C PRO A 648 -2.65 -10.83 31.08
N CYS A 649 -3.21 -9.96 30.23
CA CYS A 649 -2.79 -8.54 30.17
C CYS A 649 -3.34 -7.65 31.29
N LEU A 650 -4.20 -8.18 32.18
CA LEU A 650 -4.82 -7.43 33.28
C LEU A 650 -4.22 -7.86 34.63
N THR A 651 -4.14 -6.91 35.57
CA THR A 651 -3.64 -7.17 36.94
C THR A 651 -4.44 -8.27 37.63
N VAL A 652 -3.76 -9.05 38.49
CA VAL A 652 -4.35 -10.21 39.19
C VAL A 652 -5.67 -9.82 39.90
N ARG A 653 -6.71 -10.66 39.77
CA ARG A 653 -8.07 -10.50 40.35
C ARG A 653 -8.89 -9.30 39.89
N SER A 654 -8.31 -8.35 39.14
CA SER A 654 -9.08 -7.25 38.56
C SER A 654 -10.22 -7.77 37.69
N ARG A 655 -11.33 -7.02 37.64
CA ARG A 655 -12.51 -7.34 36.84
C ARG A 655 -12.84 -6.18 35.93
N VAL A 656 -12.90 -6.46 34.63
CA VAL A 656 -13.26 -5.49 33.59
C VAL A 656 -14.43 -6.06 32.80
N HIS A 657 -15.56 -5.36 32.79
CA HIS A 657 -16.69 -5.74 31.94
C HIS A 657 -16.39 -5.37 30.49
N HIS A 658 -16.61 -6.31 29.57
CA HIS A 658 -16.43 -6.11 28.14
C HIS A 658 -17.65 -6.66 27.39
N GLN A 659 -18.20 -5.88 26.48
CA GLN A 659 -19.25 -6.31 25.57
C GLN A 659 -18.60 -6.67 24.23
N THR A 660 -18.77 -7.93 23.83
CA THR A 660 -18.16 -8.47 22.61
C THR A 660 -18.87 -8.01 21.33
N VAL A 661 -18.20 -8.14 20.18
CA VAL A 661 -18.76 -7.72 18.88
C VAL A 661 -20.00 -8.54 18.48
N ASP A 662 -20.15 -9.78 18.98
CA ASP A 662 -21.35 -10.59 18.85
C ASP A 662 -22.38 -10.39 19.98
N GLY A 663 -22.22 -9.36 20.81
CA GLY A 663 -23.21 -8.91 21.79
C GLY A 663 -23.29 -9.73 23.08
N ARG A 664 -22.28 -10.56 23.37
CA ARG A 664 -22.16 -11.21 24.70
C ARG A 664 -21.45 -10.26 25.67
N ASP A 665 -22.07 -10.02 26.81
CA ASP A 665 -21.41 -9.43 27.96
C ASP A 665 -20.52 -10.49 28.64
N VAL A 666 -19.25 -10.17 28.85
CA VAL A 666 -18.28 -11.00 29.58
C VAL A 666 -17.57 -10.17 30.65
N THR A 667 -17.07 -10.84 31.69
CA THR A 667 -16.21 -10.20 32.70
C THR A 667 -14.80 -10.76 32.57
N LEU A 668 -13.87 -9.91 32.13
CA LEU A 668 -12.46 -10.23 31.98
C LEU A 668 -11.80 -10.17 33.35
N VAL A 669 -11.30 -11.32 33.83
CA VAL A 669 -10.66 -11.49 35.13
C VAL A 669 -9.15 -11.52 34.93
N GLY A 670 -8.45 -10.52 35.46
CA GLY A 670 -7.02 -10.39 35.27
C GLY A 670 -6.20 -11.45 36.00
N THR A 671 -5.16 -11.96 35.33
CA THR A 671 -4.33 -13.06 35.82
C THR A 671 -2.83 -12.77 35.85
N SER A 672 -2.38 -11.56 35.47
CA SER A 672 -0.97 -11.23 35.20
C SER A 672 -0.34 -12.05 34.04
N ASP A 673 0.74 -11.54 33.44
CA ASP A 673 1.37 -12.19 32.28
C ASP A 673 2.32 -13.34 32.68
N GLN A 674 1.72 -14.42 33.16
CA GLN A 674 2.42 -15.64 33.56
C GLN A 674 2.94 -16.40 32.32
N GLY A 675 4.09 -15.96 31.81
CA GLY A 675 4.85 -16.63 30.74
C GLY A 675 4.84 -15.97 29.37
N GLY A 676 4.56 -14.66 29.27
CA GLY A 676 4.60 -13.93 27.99
C GLY A 676 3.39 -14.23 27.08
N GLN A 677 2.26 -14.58 27.68
CA GLN A 677 0.97 -14.80 27.02
C GLN A 677 0.34 -13.48 26.55
N CYS A 678 0.38 -12.42 27.38
CA CYS A 678 -0.13 -11.10 26.99
C CYS A 678 0.60 -10.59 25.74
N ARG A 679 1.94 -10.69 25.73
CA ARG A 679 2.77 -10.30 24.59
C ARG A 679 2.37 -11.02 23.30
N LYS A 680 2.09 -12.33 23.35
CA LYS A 680 1.62 -13.11 22.18
C LYS A 680 0.24 -12.70 21.68
N ILE A 681 -0.68 -12.34 22.58
CA ILE A 681 -2.01 -11.81 22.21
C ILE A 681 -1.86 -10.46 21.51
N VAL A 682 -1.00 -9.58 22.04
CA VAL A 682 -0.65 -8.30 21.43
C VAL A 682 0.00 -8.48 20.05
N GLU A 683 0.96 -9.41 19.92
CA GLU A 683 1.63 -9.72 18.65
C GLU A 683 0.64 -10.17 17.56
N ALA A 684 -0.40 -10.93 17.91
CA ALA A 684 -1.45 -11.37 16.98
C ALA A 684 -2.26 -10.21 16.37
N ILE A 685 -2.52 -9.13 17.13
CA ILE A 685 -3.34 -7.98 16.70
C ILE A 685 -2.69 -7.24 15.52
N PHE A 686 -1.36 -7.22 15.44
CA PHE A 686 -0.65 -6.59 14.33
C PHE A 686 -0.83 -7.31 12.99
N ASN A 687 -1.36 -8.54 12.95
CA ASN A 687 -1.69 -9.25 11.72
C ASN A 687 -0.51 -9.30 10.71
N LYS A 688 0.66 -9.77 11.18
CA LYS A 688 1.90 -9.84 10.38
C LYS A 688 1.80 -10.74 9.13
N GLU A 689 0.86 -11.68 9.13
CA GLU A 689 0.63 -12.61 8.02
C GLU A 689 -0.18 -11.99 6.87
N ALA A 690 -0.76 -10.80 7.08
CA ALA A 690 -1.45 -10.03 6.05
C ALA A 690 -0.57 -9.82 4.81
N ALA A 691 -1.20 -9.87 3.64
CA ALA A 691 -0.49 -9.91 2.37
C ALA A 691 0.24 -8.58 2.07
N CYS A 692 1.54 -8.52 2.37
CA CYS A 692 2.41 -7.41 1.99
C CYS A 692 2.44 -7.26 0.46
N HIS A 693 1.72 -6.27 -0.07
CA HIS A 693 1.63 -6.04 -1.51
C HIS A 693 2.82 -5.27 -2.10
N LEU A 694 3.60 -4.61 -1.24
CA LEU A 694 4.71 -3.75 -1.58
C LEU A 694 5.75 -3.82 -0.45
N ASN A 695 6.91 -4.41 -0.72
CA ASN A 695 7.91 -4.71 0.31
C ASN A 695 8.89 -3.54 0.55
N PRO A 696 9.48 -3.42 1.75
CA PRO A 696 9.12 -4.14 2.98
C PRO A 696 7.84 -3.60 3.63
N CYS A 697 7.16 -4.44 4.41
CA CYS A 697 6.00 -4.04 5.21
C CYS A 697 6.30 -3.99 6.71
N SER A 698 5.54 -3.17 7.42
CA SER A 698 5.44 -3.18 8.88
C SER A 698 4.48 -4.31 9.29
N PHE A 699 3.19 -4.05 9.34
CA PHE A 699 2.16 -4.96 9.84
C PHE A 699 0.81 -4.68 9.15
N ASN A 700 -0.16 -5.59 9.28
CA ASN A 700 -1.44 -5.57 8.55
C ASN A 700 -1.31 -5.33 7.02
N GLY A 701 -0.20 -5.80 6.41
CA GLY A 701 0.08 -5.68 4.97
C GLY A 701 0.56 -4.30 4.50
N VAL A 702 0.74 -3.33 5.42
CA VAL A 702 1.14 -1.95 5.14
C VAL A 702 2.61 -1.83 4.78
N TYR A 703 2.92 -1.19 3.65
CA TYR A 703 4.29 -0.84 3.26
C TYR A 703 4.93 0.13 4.28
N GLN A 704 6.14 -0.18 4.74
CA GLN A 704 6.94 0.68 5.60
C GLN A 704 8.43 0.41 5.35
N PRO A 705 9.23 1.42 4.93
CA PRO A 705 10.67 1.27 4.82
C PRO A 705 11.30 0.79 6.14
N SER A 706 12.25 -0.14 6.06
CA SER A 706 12.90 -0.73 7.24
C SER A 706 13.56 0.35 8.11
N PHE A 707 13.15 0.47 9.38
CA PHE A 707 13.84 1.29 10.38
C PHE A 707 15.30 0.84 10.57
N ARG A 708 15.57 -0.47 10.43
CA ARG A 708 16.90 -1.08 10.61
C ARG A 708 17.91 -0.60 9.56
N ASP A 709 17.45 -0.30 8.35
CA ASP A 709 18.29 0.15 7.23
C ASP A 709 18.22 1.66 7.03
N SER A 710 17.02 2.24 7.16
CA SER A 710 16.76 3.67 6.97
C SER A 710 17.33 4.53 8.09
N PHE A 711 17.27 4.04 9.34
CA PHE A 711 17.25 4.92 10.52
C PHE A 711 18.25 4.52 11.61
N THR A 712 19.42 4.06 11.16
CA THR A 712 20.48 3.45 11.99
C THR A 712 21.05 4.31 13.12
N GLN A 713 21.07 5.63 12.99
CA GLN A 713 21.82 6.52 13.92
C GLN A 713 21.02 7.78 14.36
N ASN A 714 20.10 8.27 13.53
CA ASN A 714 19.32 9.48 13.80
C ASN A 714 18.30 9.27 14.94
N ASP A 715 17.94 10.32 15.67
CA ASP A 715 17.03 10.24 16.82
C ASP A 715 15.58 9.86 16.42
N ILE A 716 15.01 8.87 17.11
CA ILE A 716 13.58 8.52 17.05
C ILE A 716 12.90 9.17 18.26
N TYR A 717 11.89 9.99 18.03
CA TYR A 717 11.00 10.51 19.07
C TYR A 717 9.65 9.80 19.08
N ALA A 718 9.05 9.67 20.25
CA ALA A 718 7.78 8.98 20.48
C ALA A 718 6.89 9.77 21.46
N PHE A 719 5.66 10.08 21.06
CA PHE A 719 4.80 11.06 21.72
C PHE A 719 3.51 10.47 22.30
N SER A 720 2.67 11.33 22.89
CA SER A 720 1.35 10.97 23.43
C SER A 720 1.40 9.77 24.39
N PHE A 721 0.62 8.70 24.15
CA PHE A 721 0.58 7.58 25.08
C PHE A 721 1.89 6.79 25.18
N PHE A 722 2.83 6.91 24.24
CA PHE A 722 4.18 6.36 24.43
C PHE A 722 4.85 6.97 25.68
N PHE A 723 4.74 8.30 25.86
CA PHE A 723 5.23 9.00 27.04
C PHE A 723 4.33 8.78 28.26
N ASP A 724 3.02 9.03 28.15
CA ASP A 724 2.12 9.04 29.32
C ASP A 724 2.03 7.69 30.06
N ARG A 725 2.35 6.55 29.40
CA ARG A 725 2.38 5.22 30.03
C ARG A 725 3.75 4.84 30.60
N THR A 726 4.83 5.52 30.19
CA THR A 726 6.20 5.21 30.63
C THR A 726 6.77 6.21 31.63
N ALA A 727 6.28 7.46 31.61
CA ALA A 727 6.73 8.55 32.49
C ALA A 727 6.65 8.25 34.01
N PRO A 728 5.62 7.55 34.56
CA PRO A 728 5.52 7.31 36.00
C PRO A 728 6.66 6.45 36.59
N PHE A 729 7.44 5.77 35.76
CA PHE A 729 8.41 4.75 36.16
C PHE A 729 9.85 5.28 36.29
N ARG A 730 10.03 6.57 36.58
CA ARG A 730 11.34 7.22 36.69
C ARG A 730 11.60 7.84 38.05
N LEU A 731 12.88 8.04 38.35
CA LEU A 731 13.41 8.74 39.51
C LEU A 731 13.96 10.10 39.05
N GLY A 732 13.29 11.19 39.39
CA GLY A 732 13.69 12.55 39.03
C GLY A 732 12.58 13.58 39.22
N GLU A 733 12.89 14.85 38.96
CA GLU A 733 11.91 15.92 38.83
C GLU A 733 11.07 15.75 37.54
N ALA A 734 10.07 16.60 37.32
CA ALA A 734 9.13 16.52 36.20
C ALA A 734 9.81 16.77 34.83
N VAL A 735 10.42 15.73 34.24
CA VAL A 735 11.12 15.83 32.94
C VAL A 735 10.13 15.75 31.77
N THR A 736 10.19 16.72 30.86
CA THR A 736 9.36 16.76 29.63
C THR A 736 9.76 15.73 28.55
N THR A 737 10.92 15.09 28.72
CA THR A 737 11.50 14.10 27.78
C THR A 737 12.24 13.00 28.54
N GLN A 738 12.25 11.77 28.01
CA GLN A 738 12.98 10.63 28.57
C GLN A 738 13.62 9.79 27.44
N GLU A 739 14.89 9.41 27.60
CA GLU A 739 15.54 8.44 26.69
C GLU A 739 15.53 7.02 27.31
N MET A 740 15.25 6.01 26.48
CA MET A 740 15.48 4.58 26.79
C MET A 740 15.63 3.75 25.51
N THR A 741 16.16 2.54 25.62
CA THR A 741 16.14 1.51 24.58
C THR A 741 14.82 0.75 24.55
N ILE A 742 14.55 0.08 23.43
CA ILE A 742 13.43 -0.87 23.31
C ILE A 742 13.61 -2.07 24.25
N LEU A 743 14.85 -2.46 24.59
CA LEU A 743 15.15 -3.48 25.60
C LEU A 743 14.79 -3.02 27.04
N GLU A 744 15.15 -1.81 27.45
CA GLU A 744 14.74 -1.26 28.76
C GLU A 744 13.20 -1.13 28.86
N LEU A 745 12.51 -0.96 27.74
CA LEU A 745 11.05 -0.95 27.66
C LEU A 745 10.46 -2.37 27.79
N GLU A 746 11.14 -3.38 27.24
CA GLU A 746 10.83 -4.79 27.45
C GLU A 746 10.93 -5.17 28.94
N GLU A 747 12.04 -4.79 29.59
CA GLU A 747 12.29 -5.04 31.01
C GLU A 747 11.29 -4.32 31.93
N LEU A 748 10.91 -3.08 31.58
CA LEU A 748 9.85 -2.35 32.28
C LEU A 748 8.49 -3.03 32.13
N THR A 749 8.14 -3.44 30.91
CA THR A 749 6.89 -4.16 30.61
C THR A 749 6.80 -5.45 31.41
N ASP A 750 7.87 -6.26 31.38
CA ASP A 750 7.97 -7.52 32.12
C ASP A 750 7.86 -7.32 33.64
N ARG A 751 8.40 -6.22 34.19
CA ARG A 751 8.27 -5.88 35.61
C ARG A 751 6.84 -5.49 35.99
N VAL A 752 6.17 -4.69 35.15
CA VAL A 752 4.77 -4.27 35.40
C VAL A 752 3.81 -5.45 35.24
N CYS A 753 3.99 -6.27 34.21
CA CYS A 753 3.11 -7.42 33.95
C CYS A 753 3.26 -8.59 34.95
N LYS A 754 4.38 -8.68 35.66
CA LYS A 754 4.62 -9.67 36.73
C LYS A 754 4.28 -9.16 38.13
N ALA A 755 3.88 -7.90 38.27
CA ALA A 755 3.42 -7.36 39.54
C ALA A 755 1.99 -7.82 39.85
N ASP A 756 1.79 -8.39 41.04
CA ASP A 756 0.49 -8.65 41.64
C ASP A 756 0.12 -7.52 42.64
N GLU A 757 -1.10 -7.58 43.20
CA GLU A 757 -1.65 -6.55 44.10
C GLU A 757 -0.81 -6.31 45.37
N ASP A 758 -0.05 -7.30 45.83
CA ASP A 758 0.72 -7.28 47.07
C ASP A 758 2.24 -7.01 46.83
N ASN A 759 2.71 -7.18 45.59
CA ASN A 759 4.13 -7.38 45.26
C ASN A 759 4.76 -6.24 44.42
N PHE A 760 4.37 -4.99 44.67
CA PHE A 760 5.01 -3.80 44.08
C PHE A 760 6.44 -3.51 44.60
N VAL A 761 7.14 -4.53 45.13
CA VAL A 761 8.48 -4.43 45.73
C VAL A 761 9.49 -3.78 44.77
N GLY A 762 9.36 -4.05 43.47
CA GLY A 762 10.21 -3.48 42.41
C GLY A 762 9.94 -2.00 42.05
N PHE A 763 8.97 -1.34 42.68
CA PHE A 763 8.65 0.09 42.51
C PHE A 763 8.54 0.84 43.85
N LYS A 764 8.80 0.17 44.98
CA LYS A 764 8.60 0.68 46.33
C LYS A 764 9.37 1.99 46.58
N GLY A 765 8.64 3.05 46.92
CA GLY A 765 9.14 4.41 47.11
C GLY A 765 8.99 5.33 45.89
N GLN A 766 8.36 4.86 44.81
CA GLN A 766 8.03 5.65 43.63
C GLN A 766 6.51 5.89 43.58
N ALA A 767 6.01 6.88 44.31
CA ALA A 767 4.57 7.09 44.50
C ALA A 767 3.76 7.23 43.18
N GLU A 768 4.36 7.76 42.11
CA GLU A 768 3.72 7.83 40.80
C GLU A 768 3.67 6.46 40.08
N ALA A 769 4.75 5.67 40.15
CA ALA A 769 4.77 4.29 39.65
C ALA A 769 3.78 3.41 40.41
N GLU A 770 3.78 3.48 41.74
CA GLU A 770 2.84 2.76 42.62
C GLU A 770 1.38 3.09 42.24
N LYS A 771 1.06 4.39 42.07
CA LYS A 771 -0.27 4.83 41.60
C LYS A 771 -0.57 4.41 40.15
N ALA A 772 0.44 4.25 39.30
CA ALA A 772 0.27 3.84 37.91
C ALA A 772 -0.04 2.35 37.78
N VAL A 773 0.68 1.46 38.46
CA VAL A 773 0.49 -0.01 38.34
C VAL A 773 -0.87 -0.46 38.92
N LEU A 774 -1.45 0.30 39.84
CA LEU A 774 -2.85 0.11 40.29
C LEU A 774 -3.90 0.29 39.18
N LYS A 775 -3.52 0.74 37.97
CA LYS A 775 -4.39 0.71 36.79
C LYS A 775 -4.34 -0.67 36.13
N ASN A 776 -5.45 -1.41 36.19
CA ASN A 776 -5.60 -2.79 35.72
C ASN A 776 -5.00 -3.06 34.33
N GLU A 777 -5.05 -2.07 33.45
CA GLU A 777 -4.71 -2.14 32.03
C GLU A 777 -3.22 -1.85 31.73
N LEU A 778 -2.40 -1.42 32.70
CA LEU A 778 -1.08 -0.87 32.39
C LEU A 778 -0.09 -1.93 31.86
N CYS A 779 -0.26 -3.20 32.25
CA CYS A 779 0.45 -4.31 31.62
C CYS A 779 0.09 -4.45 30.13
N MET A 780 -1.20 -4.36 29.80
CA MET A 780 -1.70 -4.35 28.42
C MET A 780 -1.14 -3.18 27.62
N ASP A 781 -1.17 -1.97 28.19
CA ASP A 781 -0.70 -0.74 27.55
C ASP A 781 0.79 -0.83 27.19
N LEU A 782 1.63 -1.25 28.15
CA LEU A 782 3.07 -1.38 27.94
C LEU A 782 3.42 -2.55 27.02
N SER A 783 2.71 -3.68 27.11
CA SER A 783 2.85 -4.80 26.19
C SER A 783 2.53 -4.37 24.76
N TYR A 784 1.45 -3.62 24.56
CA TYR A 784 1.10 -3.07 23.25
C TYR A 784 2.12 -2.06 22.73
N ILE A 785 2.58 -1.13 23.57
CA ILE A 785 3.60 -0.14 23.22
C ILE A 785 4.92 -0.82 22.82
N TYR A 786 5.39 -1.80 23.59
CA TYR A 786 6.57 -2.61 23.25
C TYR A 786 6.38 -3.37 21.94
N GLY A 787 5.26 -4.09 21.80
CA GLY A 787 4.93 -4.88 20.63
C GLY A 787 4.78 -4.05 19.36
N LEU A 788 4.22 -2.83 19.45
CA LEU A 788 4.10 -1.90 18.32
C LEU A 788 5.48 -1.41 17.85
N LEU A 789 6.40 -1.14 18.76
CA LEU A 789 7.73 -0.61 18.45
C LEU A 789 8.69 -1.69 17.93
N GLU A 790 8.87 -2.78 18.67
CA GLU A 790 9.81 -3.86 18.32
C GLU A 790 9.26 -4.71 17.17
N PHE A 791 8.14 -5.39 17.41
CA PHE A 791 7.57 -6.35 16.50
C PHE A 791 6.85 -5.65 15.33
N GLY A 792 5.95 -4.71 15.61
CA GLY A 792 5.14 -3.96 14.64
C GLY A 792 6.00 -3.17 13.65
N TYR A 793 6.68 -2.12 14.13
CA TYR A 793 7.53 -1.23 13.33
C TYR A 793 8.91 -1.79 12.99
N GLY A 794 9.36 -2.88 13.64
CA GLY A 794 10.63 -3.53 13.36
C GLY A 794 11.87 -2.86 13.99
N ILE A 795 11.68 -2.00 15.00
CA ILE A 795 12.75 -1.23 15.63
C ILE A 795 13.64 -2.17 16.47
N PRO A 796 14.98 -2.18 16.29
CA PRO A 796 15.86 -3.07 17.07
C PRO A 796 15.80 -2.83 18.58
N LYS A 797 15.97 -3.90 19.37
CA LYS A 797 15.93 -3.84 20.84
C LYS A 797 16.96 -2.88 21.43
N GLU A 798 18.12 -2.77 20.79
CA GLU A 798 19.25 -1.91 21.17
C GLU A 798 19.03 -0.44 20.80
N ARG A 799 17.99 -0.12 20.01
CA ARG A 799 17.74 1.23 19.53
C ARG A 799 17.18 2.09 20.65
N LYS A 800 17.87 3.20 20.94
CA LYS A 800 17.31 4.27 21.78
C LYS A 800 16.15 4.99 21.09
N ILE A 801 15.09 5.27 21.84
CA ILE A 801 13.98 6.16 21.53
C ILE A 801 13.91 7.29 22.56
N LYS A 802 13.32 8.42 22.16
CA LYS A 802 13.13 9.62 22.97
C LYS A 802 11.65 9.85 23.18
N LEU A 803 11.14 9.39 24.31
CA LEU A 803 9.73 9.56 24.67
C LEU A 803 9.56 10.99 25.18
N ALA A 804 8.57 11.72 24.70
CA ALA A 804 8.41 13.13 25.03
C ALA A 804 6.94 13.53 25.12
N LYS A 805 6.67 14.53 25.95
CA LYS A 805 5.42 15.30 25.93
C LYS A 805 5.60 16.68 25.32
N LYS A 806 6.78 17.27 25.52
CA LYS A 806 7.16 18.59 25.00
C LYS A 806 8.56 18.55 24.39
N ILE A 807 8.82 19.40 23.41
CA ILE A 807 10.18 19.69 22.91
C ILE A 807 10.40 21.19 23.03
N LYS A 808 11.37 21.60 23.85
CA LYS A 808 11.62 23.01 24.22
C LYS A 808 10.35 23.68 24.76
N ASP A 809 9.64 22.98 25.62
CA ASP A 809 8.40 23.37 26.30
C ASP A 809 7.15 23.60 25.41
N TYR A 810 7.31 23.56 24.08
CA TYR A 810 6.20 23.43 23.12
C TYR A 810 5.60 22.01 23.15
N GLU A 811 4.28 21.90 23.04
CA GLU A 811 3.57 20.62 22.90
C GLU A 811 3.91 19.93 21.58
N THR A 812 3.93 18.59 21.61
CA THR A 812 4.39 17.79 20.48
C THR A 812 3.23 17.16 19.73
N GLY A 813 2.84 17.76 18.60
CA GLY A 813 1.74 17.30 17.76
C GLY A 813 1.86 17.77 16.31
N TRP A 814 1.01 17.20 15.44
CA TRP A 814 0.91 17.57 14.02
C TRP A 814 0.57 19.05 13.78
N CYS A 815 -0.05 19.70 14.77
CA CYS A 815 -0.50 21.09 14.72
C CYS A 815 0.60 22.09 14.35
N LEU A 816 1.84 21.90 14.81
CA LEU A 816 2.93 22.86 14.59
C LEU A 816 3.34 22.95 13.11
N GLY A 817 3.62 21.83 12.45
CA GLY A 817 4.00 21.86 11.03
C GLY A 817 2.83 22.09 10.08
N ALA A 818 1.62 21.69 10.46
CA ALA A 818 0.41 22.13 9.77
C ALA A 818 0.31 23.67 9.79
N SER A 819 0.60 24.29 10.94
CA SER A 819 0.64 25.75 11.08
C SER A 819 1.77 26.39 10.27
N ILE A 820 2.93 25.76 10.17
CA ILE A 820 4.05 26.26 9.34
C ILE A 820 3.71 26.17 7.85
N ARG A 821 3.07 25.09 7.39
CA ARG A 821 2.58 24.98 5.99
C ARG A 821 1.58 26.10 5.65
N VAL A 822 0.67 26.43 6.57
CA VAL A 822 -0.27 27.56 6.41
C VAL A 822 0.46 28.90 6.20
N LEU A 823 1.62 29.12 6.83
CA LEU A 823 2.45 30.32 6.63
C LEU A 823 3.13 30.35 5.24
N GLU A 824 3.38 29.20 4.63
CA GLU A 824 4.02 29.08 3.31
C GLU A 824 3.01 29.15 2.16
N GLU A 825 1.77 28.71 2.36
CA GLU A 825 0.72 28.70 1.33
C GLU A 825 0.20 30.10 0.96
N ARG A 826 0.31 31.10 1.85
CA ARG A 826 -0.19 32.46 1.59
C ARG A 826 0.48 33.54 2.44
N ASP A 827 0.71 34.71 1.84
CA ASP A 827 1.14 35.91 2.57
C ASP A 827 -0.03 36.56 3.35
N TRP A 828 -0.49 35.91 4.43
CA TRP A 828 -1.62 36.38 5.26
C TRP A 828 -1.44 37.81 5.82
N TYR A 829 -0.19 38.25 5.99
CA TYR A 829 0.17 39.60 6.43
C TYR A 829 -0.14 40.70 5.39
N GLN A 830 -0.53 40.36 4.16
CA GLN A 830 -1.07 41.31 3.17
C GLN A 830 -2.57 41.57 3.34
N ILE A 831 -3.21 40.94 4.34
CA ILE A 831 -4.65 41.08 4.68
C ILE A 831 -4.85 42.01 5.90
N ALA A 832 -3.76 42.43 6.55
CA ALA A 832 -3.74 43.30 7.75
C ALA A 832 -3.72 44.81 7.43
#